data_AF-A0AAD9S445-F1
#
_entry.id   AF-A0AAD9S445-F1
#
_cell.length_a   1.000
_cell.length_b   1.000
_cell.length_c   1.000
_cell.angle_alpha   90.00
_cell.angle_beta   90.00
_cell.angle_gamma   90.00
#
_symmetry.space_group_name_H-M   'P 1'
#
loop_
_entity.id
_entity.type
_entity.pdbx_description
1 polymer ?
#
loop_
_entity_poly.entity_id
_entity_poly.type
_entity_poly.pdbx_seq_one_letter_code
_entity_poly.pdbx_strand_id
1 'polypeptide(L)'
;MDSELNIAASDSTFKATAQDGVFPLFPFLPKELRLQIWEEATPRERLIQLTVAIPHDRDEGEEPPYIRYLEKNHLGNPVSGSGYLLYAKDASIGHELFSVNREARQVALDFYRIHIPCQVEEPGHWQRTLYLNPEHDVLQIRAEAPVKESLVDFLWDLKAYDPKGVGLLKVAWDLMGFCGNDLQYLKRSDLLLIRQRKALVETLSQLQEVWFVYIEANKHGCKKATDRPGNIIPYDGEVTAFESIGPDARGGVETELQQLYMGSVDPRELIWRWKRLLRTWEIQHQPGQVRYRLMVAQKPVYSPDAWRISRLPRLMKSLSIRNEERKDDVEATADAAEDGPVPGEGKQQGTRALEPVTVGFWSFPLDADRLHRVSLPSFNNMLSPSRGALFLVIALCLLWGFHLGAYLNPETSDTSGSYFDFKSRGTGSPLSSHVHTYFEQVFSVEKPQDYKFSAVKAACERTQWQEQNRNTYLRCDGINAGMTSIISQVKVCFKMAIDTGVHLILPNMPLRDSDDLLKFNLLNASAYMDYDQWFDHEHVLASMSRACPQMNIIQSKDVGTPSLPVLNEWKMDIGSAPGFRMLSGYFWVGRPFKSWFDSELAQLRFFSSVSSKDEVEQENTSELSRSTAEKGATVLQIASQFLLFRLTDDPTGREVALWNDLAHLVRFTETPRKLTNRILSHIDRPYFGVHFRTERDNIWSSFENQLQVDLDALDQAWAQYGSAAQEKPLVYLACGDEGQIEKFSRAAAQRGWTVTSKYDIAKDYPATLKMIKEMPFDFQGAVDMGVMLESHFFLGITGSAFSSSVANMRDTTGRYRGSSLLYADDGNARTHLFNDGDASGYPCCL
;
A
#
# COMPACT_ATOMS: atom_id res chain seq x y z
N MET A 1 1.23 -11.30 64.65
CA MET A 1 0.45 -12.50 64.32
C MET A 1 -0.83 -12.00 63.67
N ASP A 2 -0.79 -11.91 62.35
CA ASP A 2 -1.96 -11.81 61.47
C ASP A 2 -1.50 -12.50 60.18
N SER A 3 -2.26 -13.50 59.72
CA SER A 3 -2.03 -14.13 58.42
C SER A 3 -3.36 -14.37 57.75
N GLU A 4 -3.44 -13.83 56.53
CA GLU A 4 -4.57 -13.65 55.66
C GLU A 4 -5.08 -14.96 55.01
N LEU A 5 -6.34 -14.86 54.57
CA LEU A 5 -7.05 -15.82 53.73
C LEU A 5 -6.40 -15.98 52.35
N ASN A 6 -6.23 -17.23 51.92
CA ASN A 6 -6.04 -17.58 50.51
C ASN A 6 -7.29 -18.32 49.99
N ILE A 7 -7.93 -17.74 48.98
CA ILE A 7 -8.97 -18.38 48.16
C ILE A 7 -8.24 -19.08 47.00
N ALA A 8 -8.21 -20.41 47.02
CA ALA A 8 -7.71 -21.23 45.91
C ALA A 8 -8.87 -21.62 44.99
N ALA A 9 -8.77 -21.24 43.71
CA ALA A 9 -9.65 -21.72 42.65
C ALA A 9 -9.41 -23.23 42.44
N SER A 10 -10.48 -24.03 42.53
CA SER A 10 -10.42 -25.48 42.40
C SER A 10 -10.33 -25.91 40.94
N ASP A 11 -9.20 -26.51 40.60
CA ASP A 11 -8.98 -27.33 39.42
C ASP A 11 -9.88 -28.58 39.52
N SER A 12 -10.93 -28.69 38.68
CA SER A 12 -11.86 -29.83 38.70
C SER A 12 -12.04 -30.43 37.31
N THR A 13 -11.04 -31.20 36.88
CA THR A 13 -11.19 -32.17 35.78
C THR A 13 -11.90 -33.42 36.28
N PHE A 14 -13.23 -33.38 36.39
CA PHE A 14 -14.03 -34.59 36.56
C PHE A 14 -14.08 -35.36 35.23
N LYS A 15 -13.39 -36.51 35.16
CA LYS A 15 -13.61 -37.50 34.10
C LYS A 15 -14.96 -38.18 34.35
N ALA A 16 -15.99 -37.75 33.63
CA ALA A 16 -17.29 -38.43 33.62
C ALA A 16 -17.14 -39.84 33.03
N THR A 17 -17.64 -40.84 33.75
CA THR A 17 -17.78 -42.22 33.24
C THR A 17 -19.11 -42.36 32.50
N ALA A 18 -19.24 -43.33 31.59
CA ALA A 18 -20.42 -43.50 30.75
C ALA A 18 -21.75 -43.78 31.50
N GLN A 19 -21.71 -43.95 32.83
CA GLN A 19 -22.89 -44.02 33.69
C GLN A 19 -23.43 -42.64 34.13
N ASP A 20 -22.67 -41.55 33.94
CA ASP A 20 -23.01 -40.20 34.38
C ASP A 20 -23.82 -39.39 33.33
N GLY A 21 -24.16 -39.99 32.19
CA GLY A 21 -24.78 -39.31 31.02
C GLY A 21 -26.28 -39.05 31.12
N VAL A 22 -26.90 -39.30 32.26
CA VAL A 22 -28.29 -38.94 32.52
C VAL A 22 -28.31 -38.07 33.76
N PHE A 23 -28.80 -36.83 33.63
CA PHE A 23 -29.14 -35.99 34.78
C PHE A 23 -30.64 -36.19 35.06
N PRO A 24 -31.05 -37.29 35.72
CA PRO A 24 -32.47 -37.66 35.85
C PRO A 24 -33.26 -36.63 36.65
N LEU A 25 -32.56 -35.75 37.39
CA LEU A 25 -33.15 -34.68 38.17
C LEU A 25 -33.55 -33.46 37.32
N PHE A 26 -33.02 -33.30 36.09
CA PHE A 26 -33.32 -32.14 35.24
C PHE A 26 -34.83 -31.92 35.05
N PRO A 27 -35.64 -32.93 34.69
CA PRO A 27 -37.07 -32.73 34.44
C PRO A 27 -37.87 -32.36 35.69
N PHE A 28 -37.31 -32.60 36.89
CA PHE A 28 -37.95 -32.26 38.17
C PHE A 28 -37.75 -30.80 38.57
N LEU A 29 -36.87 -30.06 37.90
CA LEU A 29 -36.74 -28.62 38.11
C LEU A 29 -38.01 -27.89 37.64
N PRO A 30 -38.44 -26.83 38.34
CA PRO A 30 -39.46 -25.90 37.86
C PRO A 30 -39.18 -25.48 36.41
N LYS A 31 -40.24 -25.31 35.63
CA LYS A 31 -40.12 -25.00 34.20
C LYS A 31 -39.28 -23.74 33.97
N GLU A 32 -39.42 -22.75 34.84
CA GLU A 32 -38.69 -21.49 34.79
C GLU A 32 -37.18 -21.71 34.90
N LEU A 33 -36.73 -22.57 35.82
CA LEU A 33 -35.31 -22.89 35.98
C LEU A 33 -34.78 -23.72 34.80
N ARG A 34 -35.58 -24.65 34.26
CA ARG A 34 -35.18 -25.42 33.08
C ARG A 34 -35.00 -24.53 31.86
N LEU A 35 -35.92 -23.59 31.65
CA LEU A 35 -35.82 -22.60 30.57
C LEU A 35 -34.59 -21.71 30.75
N GLN A 36 -34.34 -21.19 31.95
CA GLN A 36 -33.13 -20.42 32.25
C GLN A 36 -31.85 -21.21 31.96
N ILE A 37 -31.80 -22.50 32.33
CA ILE A 37 -30.64 -23.34 32.02
C ILE A 37 -30.46 -23.49 30.51
N TRP A 38 -31.53 -23.68 29.74
CA TRP A 38 -31.43 -23.73 28.28
C TRP A 38 -31.04 -22.40 27.65
N GLU A 39 -31.53 -21.29 28.17
CA GLU A 39 -31.17 -19.94 27.73
C GLU A 39 -29.68 -19.67 27.99
N GLU A 40 -29.16 -20.03 29.16
CA GLU A 40 -27.75 -19.90 29.51
C GLU A 40 -26.85 -20.89 28.75
N ALA A 41 -27.35 -22.09 28.44
CA ALA A 41 -26.63 -23.07 27.62
C ALA A 41 -26.61 -22.72 26.12
N THR A 42 -27.42 -21.75 25.68
CA THR A 42 -27.47 -21.32 24.28
C THR A 42 -26.29 -20.38 24.00
N PRO A 43 -25.37 -20.73 23.08
CA PRO A 43 -24.20 -19.89 22.81
C PRO A 43 -24.63 -18.50 22.37
N ARG A 44 -24.07 -17.47 23.01
CA ARG A 44 -24.44 -16.08 22.73
C ARG A 44 -23.50 -15.38 21.76
N GLU A 45 -22.25 -15.80 21.65
CA GLU A 45 -21.30 -15.22 20.69
C GLU A 45 -20.72 -16.34 19.84
N ARG A 46 -20.91 -16.24 18.52
CA ARG A 46 -20.38 -17.18 17.54
C ARG A 46 -19.72 -16.44 16.38
N LEU A 47 -18.57 -16.93 15.94
CA LEU A 47 -17.92 -16.53 14.69
C LEU A 47 -18.17 -17.62 13.65
N ILE A 48 -19.02 -17.32 12.67
CA ILE A 48 -19.52 -18.28 11.68
C ILE A 48 -18.84 -18.02 10.35
N GLN A 49 -18.07 -19.00 9.85
CA GLN A 49 -17.44 -18.92 8.54
C GLN A 49 -18.41 -19.37 7.45
N LEU A 50 -18.69 -18.47 6.50
CA LEU A 50 -19.62 -18.68 5.39
C LEU A 50 -18.93 -18.45 4.05
N THR A 51 -19.17 -19.36 3.11
CA THR A 51 -18.81 -19.18 1.70
C THR A 51 -20.09 -19.02 0.87
N VAL A 52 -20.17 -17.94 0.08
CA VAL A 52 -21.26 -17.68 -0.87
C VAL A 52 -20.70 -17.87 -2.27
N ALA A 53 -21.05 -18.99 -2.89
CA ALA A 53 -20.51 -19.42 -4.19
C ALA A 53 -21.56 -19.33 -5.29
N ILE A 54 -21.09 -19.34 -6.54
CA ILE A 54 -21.92 -19.46 -7.73
C ILE A 54 -21.86 -20.91 -8.24
N PRO A 55 -22.98 -21.55 -8.61
CA PRO A 55 -22.96 -22.91 -9.12
C PRO A 55 -22.01 -23.07 -10.32
N HIS A 56 -21.14 -24.09 -10.28
CA HIS A 56 -20.13 -24.35 -11.32
C HIS A 56 -20.71 -24.74 -12.69
N ASP A 57 -21.98 -25.15 -12.76
CA ASP A 57 -22.64 -25.60 -13.99
C ASP A 57 -23.21 -24.44 -14.84
N ARG A 58 -22.96 -23.17 -14.49
CA ARG A 58 -23.27 -22.04 -15.38
C ARG A 58 -22.13 -21.85 -16.39
N ASP A 59 -22.45 -22.03 -17.67
CA ASP A 59 -21.53 -21.71 -18.76
C ASP A 59 -21.17 -20.21 -18.76
N GLU A 60 -19.89 -19.89 -19.01
CA GLU A 60 -19.42 -18.51 -19.19
C GLU A 60 -20.20 -17.83 -20.33
N GLY A 61 -21.20 -17.02 -19.98
CA GLY A 61 -22.01 -16.25 -20.94
C GLY A 61 -23.52 -16.48 -20.87
N GLU A 62 -24.02 -17.41 -20.04
CA GLU A 62 -25.47 -17.52 -19.80
C GLU A 62 -25.98 -16.34 -18.96
N GLU A 63 -26.98 -15.62 -19.48
CA GLU A 63 -27.67 -14.58 -18.71
C GLU A 63 -28.34 -15.23 -17.47
N PRO A 64 -28.28 -14.58 -16.29
CA PRO A 64 -28.97 -15.07 -15.11
C PRO A 64 -30.46 -15.26 -15.41
N PRO A 65 -31.14 -16.22 -14.75
CA PRO A 65 -32.53 -16.55 -15.07
C PRO A 65 -33.38 -15.28 -15.11
N TYR A 66 -34.14 -15.11 -16.21
CA TYR A 66 -34.92 -13.90 -16.54
C TYR A 66 -35.92 -13.46 -15.45
N ILE A 67 -36.16 -14.30 -14.44
CA ILE A 67 -37.16 -14.12 -13.40
C ILE A 67 -36.48 -14.17 -12.03
N ARG A 68 -36.18 -12.99 -11.47
CA ARG A 68 -35.59 -12.80 -10.14
C ARG A 68 -36.58 -12.09 -9.20
N TYR A 69 -36.47 -12.31 -7.89
CA TYR A 69 -37.30 -11.64 -6.86
C TYR A 69 -38.82 -11.96 -6.90
N LEU A 70 -39.23 -13.08 -7.48
CA LEU A 70 -40.64 -13.51 -7.49
C LEU A 70 -40.95 -14.63 -6.50
N GLU A 71 -39.98 -15.51 -6.23
CA GLU A 71 -40.14 -16.59 -5.27
C GLU A 71 -40.29 -16.04 -3.85
N LYS A 72 -41.02 -16.77 -3.00
CA LYS A 72 -41.24 -16.38 -1.60
C LYS A 72 -40.72 -17.47 -0.67
N ASN A 73 -40.10 -17.07 0.42
CA ASN A 73 -39.70 -17.99 1.49
C ASN A 73 -40.90 -18.41 2.36
N HIS A 74 -40.63 -19.22 3.39
CA HIS A 74 -41.64 -19.70 4.34
C HIS A 74 -42.32 -18.60 5.17
N LEU A 75 -41.75 -17.39 5.20
CA LEU A 75 -42.35 -16.20 5.83
C LEU A 75 -43.22 -15.39 4.85
N GLY A 76 -43.29 -15.79 3.58
CA GLY A 76 -44.00 -15.07 2.53
C GLY A 76 -43.23 -13.88 1.93
N ASN A 77 -41.95 -13.70 2.30
CA ASN A 77 -41.10 -12.62 1.82
C ASN A 77 -40.42 -12.99 0.49
N PRO A 78 -40.30 -12.04 -0.47
CA PRO A 78 -39.64 -12.31 -1.74
C PRO A 78 -38.15 -12.55 -1.57
N VAL A 79 -37.63 -13.64 -2.15
CA VAL A 79 -36.21 -14.01 -2.15
C VAL A 79 -35.59 -13.77 -3.53
N SER A 80 -34.27 -13.65 -3.60
CA SER A 80 -33.50 -13.24 -4.77
C SER A 80 -33.74 -14.12 -6.00
N GLY A 81 -33.86 -15.43 -5.80
CA GLY A 81 -33.92 -16.43 -6.85
C GLY A 81 -32.62 -16.53 -7.68
N SER A 82 -31.49 -16.00 -7.18
CA SER A 82 -30.25 -15.91 -7.96
C SER A 82 -29.47 -17.23 -8.06
N GLY A 83 -29.83 -18.24 -7.26
CA GLY A 83 -29.25 -19.57 -7.30
C GLY A 83 -27.84 -19.67 -6.71
N TYR A 84 -27.39 -18.70 -5.90
CA TYR A 84 -26.14 -18.84 -5.15
C TYR A 84 -26.19 -20.03 -4.19
N LEU A 85 -25.03 -20.63 -3.93
CA LEU A 85 -24.86 -21.70 -2.96
C LEU A 85 -24.22 -21.15 -1.70
N LEU A 86 -24.83 -21.44 -0.54
CA LEU A 86 -24.32 -21.03 0.76
C LEU A 86 -23.68 -22.24 1.45
N TYR A 87 -22.38 -22.17 1.69
CA TYR A 87 -21.64 -23.18 2.44
C TYR A 87 -21.25 -22.67 3.81
N ALA A 88 -21.36 -23.54 4.82
CA ALA A 88 -20.76 -23.31 6.12
C ALA A 88 -20.08 -24.59 6.60
N LYS A 89 -19.07 -24.43 7.47
CA LYS A 89 -18.42 -25.58 8.13
C LYS A 89 -19.42 -26.30 9.04
N ASP A 90 -19.34 -27.63 9.17
CA ASP A 90 -20.33 -28.42 9.94
C ASP A 90 -20.45 -27.95 11.40
N ALA A 91 -19.33 -27.60 12.04
CA ALA A 91 -19.28 -26.99 13.39
C ALA A 91 -20.03 -25.65 13.52
N SER A 92 -20.46 -25.06 12.39
CA SER A 92 -21.19 -23.79 12.32
C SER A 92 -22.70 -23.96 12.09
N ILE A 93 -23.16 -25.16 11.71
CA ILE A 93 -24.51 -25.39 11.19
C ILE A 93 -25.46 -26.02 12.24
N GLY A 94 -24.94 -26.68 13.28
CA GLY A 94 -25.77 -27.36 14.29
C GLY A 94 -25.26 -27.21 15.71
N HIS A 95 -26.06 -26.62 16.60
CA HIS A 95 -25.84 -26.69 18.04
C HIS A 95 -26.51 -27.92 18.62
N GLU A 96 -25.88 -28.57 19.61
CA GLU A 96 -26.41 -29.80 20.23
C GLU A 96 -27.83 -29.62 20.77
N LEU A 97 -28.18 -28.41 21.27
CA LEU A 97 -29.50 -28.07 21.79
C LEU A 97 -30.67 -28.32 20.81
N PHE A 98 -30.44 -28.28 19.50
CA PHE A 98 -31.49 -28.61 18.52
C PHE A 98 -31.91 -30.09 18.56
N SER A 99 -31.08 -30.94 19.16
CA SER A 99 -31.26 -32.40 19.23
C SER A 99 -31.50 -32.96 20.64
N VAL A 100 -31.32 -32.16 21.71
CA VAL A 100 -31.43 -32.63 23.10
C VAL A 100 -32.86 -33.06 23.45
N ASN A 101 -33.82 -32.11 23.42
CA ASN A 101 -35.23 -32.37 23.64
C ASN A 101 -36.08 -31.23 23.04
N ARG A 102 -37.41 -31.36 23.09
CA ARG A 102 -38.33 -30.37 22.51
C ARG A 102 -38.22 -28.97 23.15
N GLU A 103 -37.96 -28.90 24.46
CA GLU A 103 -37.87 -27.63 25.18
C GLU A 103 -36.58 -26.88 24.82
N ALA A 104 -35.42 -27.56 24.90
CA ALA A 104 -34.13 -27.03 24.48
C ALA A 104 -34.14 -26.58 23.01
N ARG A 105 -34.76 -27.39 22.13
CA ARG A 105 -34.91 -27.04 20.72
C ARG A 105 -35.75 -25.79 20.53
N GLN A 106 -36.85 -25.63 21.28
CA GLN A 106 -37.70 -24.44 21.18
C GLN A 106 -36.95 -23.19 21.62
N VAL A 107 -36.25 -23.24 22.76
CA VAL A 107 -35.42 -22.13 23.25
C VAL A 107 -34.37 -21.72 22.21
N ALA A 108 -33.67 -22.69 21.62
CA ALA A 108 -32.69 -22.41 20.58
C ALA A 108 -33.31 -21.82 19.30
N LEU A 109 -34.46 -22.32 18.85
CA LEU A 109 -35.17 -21.78 17.68
C LEU A 109 -35.71 -20.36 17.91
N ASP A 110 -36.18 -20.07 19.11
CA ASP A 110 -36.67 -18.74 19.48
C ASP A 110 -35.52 -17.73 19.53
N PHE A 111 -34.33 -18.18 19.97
CA PHE A 111 -33.11 -17.35 19.99
C PHE A 111 -32.52 -17.15 18.58
N TYR A 112 -32.30 -18.21 17.81
CA TYR A 112 -31.73 -18.17 16.46
C TYR A 112 -32.79 -17.99 15.38
N ARG A 113 -33.46 -16.83 15.42
CA ARG A 113 -34.68 -16.57 14.64
C ARG A 113 -34.56 -16.63 13.12
N ILE A 114 -33.36 -16.50 12.54
CA ILE A 114 -33.16 -16.54 11.09
C ILE A 114 -32.88 -17.97 10.68
N HIS A 115 -33.72 -18.51 9.79
CA HIS A 115 -33.62 -19.88 9.29
C HIS A 115 -33.39 -19.86 7.78
N ILE A 116 -32.13 -19.98 7.33
CA ILE A 116 -31.78 -19.92 5.90
C ILE A 116 -31.25 -21.27 5.41
N PRO A 117 -31.66 -21.76 4.22
CA PRO A 117 -31.09 -22.96 3.63
C PRO A 117 -29.57 -22.83 3.37
N CYS A 118 -28.80 -23.87 3.69
CA CYS A 118 -27.35 -23.91 3.59
C CYS A 118 -26.85 -25.33 3.28
N GLN A 119 -25.73 -25.47 2.56
CA GLN A 119 -25.04 -26.73 2.30
C GLN A 119 -23.84 -26.89 3.25
N VAL A 120 -23.55 -28.13 3.66
CA VAL A 120 -22.36 -28.44 4.48
C VAL A 120 -21.18 -28.76 3.56
N GLU A 121 -19.99 -28.24 3.90
CA GLU A 121 -18.71 -28.44 3.16
C GLU A 121 -18.12 -29.88 3.28
N GLU A 122 -18.95 -30.91 3.45
CA GLU A 122 -18.52 -32.32 3.61
C GLU A 122 -18.89 -33.19 2.38
N PRO A 123 -18.16 -34.31 2.13
CA PRO A 123 -18.45 -35.19 1.00
C PRO A 123 -19.85 -35.81 1.13
N GLY A 124 -20.81 -35.29 0.35
CA GLY A 124 -22.19 -35.77 0.32
C GLY A 124 -23.28 -34.71 0.11
N HIS A 125 -22.95 -33.40 0.07
CA HIS A 125 -23.87 -32.28 -0.20
C HIS A 125 -25.28 -32.44 0.42
N TRP A 126 -25.37 -32.39 1.75
CA TRP A 126 -26.67 -32.37 2.43
C TRP A 126 -27.18 -30.94 2.60
N GLN A 127 -28.42 -30.67 2.21
CA GLN A 127 -29.09 -29.41 2.51
C GLN A 127 -29.50 -29.39 3.99
N ARG A 128 -28.96 -28.42 4.74
CA ARG A 128 -29.32 -28.15 6.16
C ARG A 128 -29.84 -26.71 6.28
N THR A 129 -30.36 -26.38 7.47
CA THR A 129 -30.76 -25.02 7.81
C THR A 129 -29.66 -24.38 8.66
N LEU A 130 -29.18 -23.22 8.26
CA LEU A 130 -28.33 -22.38 9.08
C LEU A 130 -29.21 -21.48 9.96
N TYR A 131 -28.98 -21.57 11.27
CA TYR A 131 -29.72 -20.83 12.30
C TYR A 131 -28.88 -19.65 12.79
N LEU A 132 -29.38 -18.42 12.64
CA LEU A 132 -28.64 -17.19 12.98
C LEU A 132 -29.42 -16.25 13.89
N ASN A 133 -28.70 -15.50 14.71
CA ASN A 133 -29.16 -14.35 15.47
C ASN A 133 -28.25 -13.13 15.17
N PRO A 134 -28.71 -12.16 14.37
CA PRO A 134 -27.91 -10.99 13.96
C PRO A 134 -27.25 -10.20 15.09
N GLU A 135 -27.91 -10.07 16.23
CA GLU A 135 -27.45 -9.30 17.38
C GLU A 135 -26.29 -9.99 18.11
N HIS A 136 -26.05 -11.27 17.81
CA HIS A 136 -25.18 -12.16 18.55
C HIS A 136 -24.08 -12.78 17.68
N ASP A 137 -24.43 -13.28 16.50
CA ASP A 137 -23.53 -13.95 15.58
C ASP A 137 -22.72 -12.97 14.71
N VAL A 138 -21.42 -13.23 14.56
CA VAL A 138 -20.52 -12.54 13.63
C VAL A 138 -20.30 -13.44 12.41
N LEU A 139 -20.65 -12.95 11.22
CA LEU A 139 -20.48 -13.72 9.98
C LEU A 139 -19.16 -13.37 9.30
N GLN A 140 -18.22 -14.32 9.24
CA GLN A 140 -17.03 -14.23 8.40
C GLN A 140 -17.39 -14.68 6.98
N ILE A 141 -17.57 -13.73 6.08
CA ILE A 141 -18.12 -14.00 4.74
C ILE A 141 -17.00 -14.02 3.70
N ARG A 142 -16.92 -15.11 2.94
CA ARG A 142 -16.19 -15.21 1.68
C ARG A 142 -17.23 -15.33 0.55
N ALA A 143 -17.22 -14.41 -0.39
CA ALA A 143 -18.12 -14.47 -1.54
C ALA A 143 -17.32 -14.57 -2.83
N GLU A 144 -17.79 -15.34 -3.79
CA GLU A 144 -17.23 -15.43 -5.15
C GLU A 144 -17.71 -14.26 -6.02
N ALA A 145 -16.87 -13.84 -6.96
CA ALA A 145 -17.29 -12.86 -7.98
C ALA A 145 -18.18 -13.54 -9.05
N PRO A 146 -19.13 -12.81 -9.67
CA PRO A 146 -19.47 -11.41 -9.38
C PRO A 146 -20.40 -11.25 -8.16
N VAL A 147 -20.06 -10.35 -7.23
CA VAL A 147 -20.81 -10.14 -5.97
C VAL A 147 -22.24 -9.64 -6.17
N LYS A 148 -22.54 -9.06 -7.33
CA LYS A 148 -23.91 -8.69 -7.72
C LYS A 148 -24.86 -9.90 -7.85
N GLU A 149 -24.32 -11.11 -7.96
CA GLU A 149 -25.09 -12.36 -8.10
C GLU A 149 -24.89 -13.35 -6.94
N SER A 150 -23.84 -13.14 -6.14
CA SER A 150 -23.56 -13.91 -4.92
C SER A 150 -23.92 -13.11 -3.66
N LEU A 151 -22.99 -12.27 -3.18
CA LEU A 151 -23.08 -11.56 -1.91
C LEU A 151 -24.30 -10.65 -1.80
N VAL A 152 -24.56 -9.80 -2.80
CA VAL A 152 -25.64 -8.81 -2.74
C VAL A 152 -27.01 -9.48 -2.64
N ASP A 153 -27.17 -10.61 -3.30
CA ASP A 153 -28.39 -11.42 -3.23
C ASP A 153 -28.51 -12.17 -1.91
N PHE A 154 -27.40 -12.70 -1.40
CA PHE A 154 -27.35 -13.26 -0.07
C PHE A 154 -27.75 -12.23 1.00
N LEU A 155 -27.29 -10.97 0.89
CA LEU A 155 -27.68 -9.90 1.82
C LEU A 155 -29.19 -9.60 1.75
N TRP A 156 -29.78 -9.63 0.55
CA TRP A 156 -31.22 -9.50 0.37
C TRP A 156 -31.97 -10.66 1.05
N ASP A 157 -31.55 -11.89 0.79
CA ASP A 157 -32.19 -13.08 1.32
C ASP A 157 -32.05 -13.19 2.83
N LEU A 158 -30.88 -12.88 3.38
CA LEU A 158 -30.65 -12.86 4.82
C LEU A 158 -31.64 -11.94 5.54
N LYS A 159 -31.96 -10.78 4.93
CA LYS A 159 -33.00 -9.87 5.44
C LYS A 159 -34.41 -10.42 5.25
N ALA A 160 -34.69 -11.08 4.12
CA ALA A 160 -35.99 -11.68 3.83
C ALA A 160 -36.33 -12.86 4.76
N TYR A 161 -35.32 -13.63 5.20
CA TYR A 161 -35.43 -14.74 6.14
C TYR A 161 -35.43 -14.31 7.62
N ASP A 162 -35.26 -13.02 7.91
CA ASP A 162 -35.40 -12.48 9.25
C ASP A 162 -36.85 -12.05 9.52
N PRO A 163 -37.56 -12.66 10.50
CA PRO A 163 -38.90 -12.23 10.88
C PRO A 163 -38.99 -10.76 11.31
N LYS A 164 -37.88 -10.17 11.80
CA LYS A 164 -37.80 -8.74 12.15
C LYS A 164 -37.36 -7.86 10.97
N GLY A 165 -36.97 -8.46 9.85
CA GLY A 165 -36.46 -7.76 8.67
C GLY A 165 -35.19 -6.97 8.93
N VAL A 166 -34.34 -7.38 9.88
CA VAL A 166 -33.07 -6.70 10.18
C VAL A 166 -32.00 -7.21 9.21
N GLY A 167 -31.74 -8.51 9.15
CA GLY A 167 -30.67 -9.07 8.33
C GLY A 167 -29.30 -8.99 9.03
N LEU A 168 -28.23 -8.56 8.35
CA LEU A 168 -26.87 -8.57 8.92
C LEU A 168 -26.59 -7.36 9.84
N LEU A 169 -26.03 -7.61 11.02
CA LEU A 169 -25.56 -6.56 11.96
C LEU A 169 -24.08 -6.67 12.30
N LYS A 170 -23.50 -7.88 12.33
CA LYS A 170 -22.08 -8.10 12.62
C LYS A 170 -21.41 -8.91 11.53
N VAL A 171 -20.32 -8.37 10.98
CA VAL A 171 -19.61 -8.98 9.86
C VAL A 171 -18.11 -9.05 10.13
N ALA A 172 -17.47 -10.10 9.65
CA ALA A 172 -16.04 -10.30 9.67
C ALA A 172 -15.51 -10.47 8.24
N TRP A 173 -14.39 -9.80 7.95
CA TRP A 173 -13.72 -9.87 6.67
C TRP A 173 -12.29 -10.33 6.89
N ASP A 174 -11.82 -11.30 6.12
CA ASP A 174 -10.39 -11.56 5.96
C ASP A 174 -9.92 -10.99 4.62
N LEU A 175 -8.62 -10.72 4.49
CA LEU A 175 -8.09 -10.06 3.31
C LEU A 175 -8.27 -10.92 2.04
N MET A 176 -8.17 -12.25 2.14
CA MET A 176 -8.33 -13.13 0.99
C MET A 176 -9.77 -13.15 0.50
N GLY A 177 -10.75 -13.21 1.41
CA GLY A 177 -12.17 -13.18 1.09
C GLY A 177 -12.64 -11.82 0.60
N PHE A 178 -12.04 -10.72 1.08
CA PHE A 178 -12.36 -9.37 0.63
C PHE A 178 -11.70 -9.01 -0.71
N CYS A 179 -10.48 -9.49 -0.96
CA CYS A 179 -9.77 -9.27 -2.23
C CYS A 179 -10.11 -10.30 -3.31
N GLY A 180 -10.57 -11.49 -2.93
CA GLY A 180 -10.96 -12.55 -3.86
C GLY A 180 -12.26 -12.28 -4.61
N ASN A 181 -12.91 -11.14 -4.38
CA ASN A 181 -14.12 -10.73 -5.10
C ASN A 181 -14.12 -9.25 -5.49
N ASP A 182 -15.15 -8.87 -6.24
CA ASP A 182 -15.33 -7.54 -6.83
C ASP A 182 -16.10 -6.55 -5.94
N LEU A 183 -16.38 -6.88 -4.66
CA LEU A 183 -17.17 -6.02 -3.75
C LEU A 183 -16.61 -4.59 -3.64
N GLN A 184 -15.31 -4.46 -3.45
CA GLN A 184 -14.65 -3.16 -3.28
C GLN A 184 -14.66 -2.28 -4.55
N TYR A 185 -14.95 -2.88 -5.71
CA TYR A 185 -15.01 -2.21 -7.00
C TYR A 185 -16.45 -1.98 -7.46
N LEU A 186 -17.43 -2.59 -6.81
CA LEU A 186 -18.83 -2.49 -7.13
C LEU A 186 -19.31 -1.03 -7.00
N LYS A 187 -19.80 -0.48 -8.11
CA LYS A 187 -20.39 0.86 -8.20
C LYS A 187 -21.91 0.79 -8.25
N ARG A 188 -22.55 1.92 -7.98
CA ARG A 188 -24.01 2.07 -8.10
C ARG A 188 -24.55 1.76 -9.50
N SER A 189 -23.75 1.96 -10.54
CA SER A 189 -24.05 1.62 -11.94
C SER A 189 -24.16 0.12 -12.19
N ASP A 190 -23.45 -0.69 -11.41
CA ASP A 190 -23.29 -2.13 -11.68
C ASP A 190 -24.49 -2.92 -11.14
N LEU A 191 -25.18 -2.35 -10.14
CA LEU A 191 -26.44 -2.88 -9.60
C LEU A 191 -27.63 -2.20 -10.27
N LEU A 192 -28.09 -2.73 -11.40
CA LEU A 192 -29.23 -2.16 -12.15
C LEU A 192 -30.54 -2.23 -11.36
N LEU A 193 -30.71 -3.27 -10.53
CA LEU A 193 -31.93 -3.49 -9.75
C LEU A 193 -31.97 -2.63 -8.49
N ILE A 194 -33.07 -1.90 -8.30
CA ILE A 194 -33.27 -1.03 -7.13
C ILE A 194 -33.24 -1.82 -5.81
N ARG A 195 -33.71 -3.07 -5.82
CA ARG A 195 -33.72 -3.98 -4.67
C ARG A 195 -32.31 -4.33 -4.20
N GLN A 196 -31.40 -4.61 -5.13
CA GLN A 196 -30.00 -4.92 -4.85
C GLN A 196 -29.27 -3.72 -4.25
N ARG A 197 -29.42 -2.53 -4.86
CA ARG A 197 -28.87 -1.29 -4.30
C ARG A 197 -29.38 -1.03 -2.89
N LYS A 198 -30.68 -1.23 -2.67
CA LYS A 198 -31.30 -1.07 -1.35
C LYS A 198 -30.74 -2.06 -0.33
N ALA A 199 -30.65 -3.35 -0.67
CA ALA A 199 -30.10 -4.37 0.23
C ALA A 199 -28.67 -4.05 0.65
N LEU A 200 -27.79 -3.70 -0.30
CA LEU A 200 -26.40 -3.38 0.00
C LEU A 200 -26.28 -2.14 0.89
N VAL A 201 -26.93 -1.03 0.50
CA VAL A 201 -26.85 0.24 1.25
C VAL A 201 -27.43 0.11 2.65
N GLU A 202 -28.63 -0.49 2.79
CA GLU A 202 -29.26 -0.67 4.10
C GLU A 202 -28.41 -1.58 4.99
N THR A 203 -27.92 -2.70 4.44
CA THR A 203 -27.10 -3.64 5.20
C THR A 203 -25.81 -3.00 5.69
N LEU A 204 -25.05 -2.33 4.81
CA LEU A 204 -23.80 -1.70 5.20
C LEU A 204 -24.04 -0.54 6.20
N SER A 205 -25.11 0.24 6.01
CA SER A 205 -25.42 1.39 6.87
C SER A 205 -25.88 1.01 8.28
N GLN A 206 -26.44 -0.18 8.48
CA GLN A 206 -27.01 -0.61 9.77
C GLN A 206 -26.07 -1.47 10.62
N LEU A 207 -24.87 -1.78 10.12
CA LEU A 207 -23.91 -2.62 10.85
C LEU A 207 -23.65 -2.05 12.24
N GLN A 208 -23.50 -2.94 13.22
CA GLN A 208 -23.14 -2.61 14.60
C GLN A 208 -21.69 -3.00 14.90
N GLU A 209 -21.17 -4.00 14.20
CA GLU A 209 -19.82 -4.50 14.43
C GLU A 209 -19.15 -4.99 13.15
N VAL A 210 -17.89 -4.59 12.94
CA VAL A 210 -17.08 -4.99 11.79
C VAL A 210 -15.73 -5.50 12.27
N TRP A 211 -15.43 -6.76 11.96
CA TRP A 211 -14.21 -7.45 12.36
C TRP A 211 -13.27 -7.57 11.16
N PHE A 212 -12.02 -7.20 11.35
CA PHE A 212 -10.95 -7.40 10.39
C PHE A 212 -10.13 -8.61 10.85
N VAL A 213 -10.19 -9.70 10.11
CA VAL A 213 -9.64 -10.99 10.49
C VAL A 213 -8.26 -11.17 9.88
N TYR A 214 -7.26 -11.27 10.75
CA TYR A 214 -5.89 -11.58 10.39
C TYR A 214 -5.49 -12.92 10.99
N ILE A 215 -5.34 -13.93 10.13
CA ILE A 215 -4.92 -15.27 10.51
C ILE A 215 -3.62 -15.59 9.78
N GLU A 216 -2.53 -15.73 10.53
CA GLU A 216 -1.23 -16.05 9.94
C GLU A 216 -1.17 -17.54 9.54
N ALA A 217 -0.98 -17.77 8.24
CA ALA A 217 -0.68 -19.09 7.71
C ALA A 217 0.81 -19.36 7.89
N ASN A 218 1.14 -20.30 8.77
CA ASN A 218 2.52 -20.67 9.05
C ASN A 218 3.07 -21.50 7.87
N LYS A 219 3.45 -20.80 6.79
CA LYS A 219 3.98 -21.40 5.55
C LYS A 219 5.40 -21.91 5.81
N HIS A 220 5.60 -23.19 5.48
CA HIS A 220 6.88 -23.88 5.47
C HIS A 220 7.93 -23.07 4.68
N GLY A 221 8.80 -22.31 5.36
CA GLY A 221 9.86 -21.54 4.69
C GLY A 221 10.50 -20.43 5.51
N CYS A 222 9.79 -19.78 6.44
CA CYS A 222 10.38 -18.71 7.27
C CYS A 222 11.03 -19.27 8.55
N LYS A 223 12.09 -20.09 8.40
CA LYS A 223 12.83 -20.67 9.54
C LYS A 223 13.55 -19.65 10.45
N LYS A 224 13.56 -18.35 10.14
CA LYS A 224 14.40 -17.36 10.86
C LYS A 224 13.69 -16.48 11.90
N ALA A 225 12.35 -16.48 11.96
CA ALA A 225 11.62 -15.64 12.93
C ALA A 225 11.03 -16.44 14.12
N THR A 226 10.99 -17.77 14.02
CA THR A 226 10.37 -18.66 15.01
C THR A 226 11.35 -19.24 16.03
N ASP A 227 12.64 -18.89 15.96
CA ASP A 227 13.67 -19.37 16.89
C ASP A 227 13.83 -18.50 18.14
N ARG A 228 12.92 -17.55 18.39
CA ARG A 228 12.82 -16.90 19.70
C ARG A 228 11.81 -17.66 20.56
N PRO A 229 12.23 -18.29 21.67
CA PRO A 229 11.31 -18.92 22.60
C PRO A 229 10.49 -17.84 23.33
N GLY A 230 9.24 -17.62 22.91
CA GLY A 230 8.33 -16.69 23.60
C GLY A 230 7.14 -16.11 22.82
N ASN A 231 6.89 -16.45 21.55
CA ASN A 231 5.73 -15.86 20.84
C ASN A 231 4.41 -16.55 21.23
N ILE A 232 3.52 -15.81 21.89
CA ILE A 232 2.23 -16.31 22.43
C ILE A 232 1.02 -15.83 21.62
N ILE A 233 1.04 -15.97 20.29
CA ILE A 233 -0.15 -15.70 19.48
C ILE A 233 -1.14 -16.86 19.68
N PRO A 234 -2.43 -16.59 19.95
CA PRO A 234 -3.42 -17.64 20.14
C PRO A 234 -3.73 -18.38 18.83
N TYR A 235 -4.03 -19.67 18.94
CA TYR A 235 -4.33 -20.52 17.79
C TYR A 235 -5.81 -20.46 17.40
N ASP A 236 -6.05 -20.25 16.10
CA ASP A 236 -7.36 -20.37 15.49
C ASP A 236 -7.87 -21.80 15.64
N GLY A 237 -9.01 -21.95 16.33
CA GLY A 237 -9.65 -23.24 16.59
C GLY A 237 -10.86 -23.47 15.69
N GLU A 238 -11.27 -24.73 15.52
CA GLU A 238 -12.50 -25.06 14.77
C GLU A 238 -13.80 -24.74 15.54
N VAL A 239 -13.69 -24.26 16.78
CA VAL A 239 -14.83 -23.91 17.63
C VAL A 239 -15.39 -22.57 17.20
N THR A 240 -16.68 -22.54 16.88
CA THR A 240 -17.38 -21.33 16.41
C THR A 240 -17.87 -20.44 17.56
N ALA A 241 -18.24 -21.03 18.70
CA ALA A 241 -18.66 -20.31 19.89
C ALA A 241 -17.45 -19.83 20.70
N PHE A 242 -17.51 -18.60 21.22
CA PHE A 242 -16.45 -18.02 22.03
C PHE A 242 -17.02 -17.17 23.18
N GLU A 243 -16.17 -16.87 24.16
CA GLU A 243 -16.47 -15.95 25.26
C GLU A 243 -15.37 -14.89 25.35
N SER A 244 -15.75 -13.62 25.44
CA SER A 244 -14.81 -12.51 25.62
C SER A 244 -14.42 -12.36 27.08
N ILE A 245 -13.23 -12.84 27.45
CA ILE A 245 -12.70 -12.82 28.83
C ILE A 245 -12.10 -11.47 29.30
N GLY A 246 -12.12 -10.44 28.47
CA GLY A 246 -11.57 -9.11 28.80
C GLY A 246 -10.08 -8.96 28.43
N PRO A 247 -9.37 -7.97 29.00
CA PRO A 247 -7.94 -7.76 28.74
C PRO A 247 -7.13 -9.01 29.07
N ASP A 248 -6.09 -9.26 28.25
CA ASP A 248 -5.19 -10.39 28.46
C ASP A 248 -4.50 -10.28 29.84
N ALA A 249 -4.74 -11.27 30.70
CA ALA A 249 -4.27 -11.27 32.09
C ALA A 249 -2.79 -11.67 32.25
N ARG A 250 -2.10 -12.03 31.16
CA ARG A 250 -0.69 -12.44 31.22
C ARG A 250 0.21 -11.22 31.45
N GLY A 251 1.11 -11.31 32.43
CA GLY A 251 2.07 -10.25 32.71
C GLY A 251 3.10 -10.12 31.59
N GLY A 252 3.35 -8.89 31.11
CA GLY A 252 4.35 -8.62 30.05
C GLY A 252 3.78 -8.55 28.62
N VAL A 253 2.48 -8.79 28.43
CA VAL A 253 1.82 -8.77 27.11
C VAL A 253 2.01 -7.46 26.34
N GLU A 254 2.05 -6.31 27.01
CA GLU A 254 2.27 -5.02 26.34
C GLU A 254 3.61 -4.95 25.60
N THR A 255 4.68 -5.45 26.23
CA THR A 255 6.03 -5.50 25.64
C THR A 255 6.09 -6.50 24.49
N GLU A 256 5.35 -7.60 24.58
CA GLU A 256 5.27 -8.61 23.52
C GLU A 256 4.45 -8.13 22.32
N LEU A 257 3.34 -7.43 22.56
CA LEU A 257 2.52 -6.80 21.51
C LEU A 257 3.31 -5.75 20.72
N GLN A 258 4.28 -5.06 21.34
CA GLN A 258 5.19 -4.15 20.62
C GLN A 258 6.15 -4.87 19.66
N GLN A 259 6.41 -6.17 19.89
CA GLN A 259 7.30 -7.00 19.08
C GLN A 259 6.54 -7.89 18.09
N LEU A 260 5.21 -7.81 18.08
CA LEU A 260 4.35 -8.65 17.26
C LEU A 260 4.55 -8.37 15.76
N TYR A 261 5.11 -9.36 15.05
CA TYR A 261 5.25 -9.32 13.60
C TYR A 261 3.95 -9.82 12.94
N MET A 262 3.21 -8.92 12.30
CA MET A 262 1.95 -9.26 11.60
C MET A 262 2.17 -9.69 10.13
N GLY A 263 3.21 -10.50 9.87
CA GLY A 263 3.46 -11.08 8.55
C GLY A 263 3.82 -10.08 7.44
N SER A 264 3.65 -10.52 6.19
CA SER A 264 4.00 -9.74 4.98
C SER A 264 2.88 -8.82 4.49
N VAL A 265 1.68 -8.92 5.05
CA VAL A 265 0.51 -8.16 4.60
C VAL A 265 -0.08 -7.38 5.76
N ASP A 266 -0.17 -6.06 5.59
CA ASP A 266 -0.61 -5.16 6.64
C ASP A 266 -2.14 -5.26 6.86
N PRO A 267 -2.61 -5.64 8.06
CA PRO A 267 -4.05 -5.75 8.32
C PRO A 267 -4.80 -4.41 8.20
N ARG A 268 -4.09 -3.27 8.22
CA ARG A 268 -4.69 -1.95 7.97
C ARG A 268 -5.19 -1.79 6.53
N GLU A 269 -4.67 -2.57 5.59
CA GLU A 269 -5.12 -2.56 4.19
C GLU A 269 -6.62 -2.86 4.08
N LEU A 270 -7.08 -3.89 4.79
CA LEU A 270 -8.48 -4.30 4.78
C LEU A 270 -9.39 -3.19 5.33
N ILE A 271 -8.94 -2.48 6.37
CA ILE A 271 -9.63 -1.33 6.96
C ILE A 271 -9.77 -0.20 5.94
N TRP A 272 -8.70 0.08 5.19
CA TRP A 272 -8.71 1.11 4.15
C TRP A 272 -9.69 0.76 3.01
N ARG A 273 -9.64 -0.48 2.53
CA ARG A 273 -10.54 -0.97 1.46
C ARG A 273 -12.01 -0.91 1.89
N TRP A 274 -12.30 -1.30 3.14
CA TRP A 274 -13.61 -1.14 3.75
C TRP A 274 -14.09 0.32 3.76
N LYS A 275 -13.25 1.27 4.19
CA LYS A 275 -13.61 2.70 4.17
C LYS A 275 -13.83 3.22 2.76
N ARG A 276 -13.06 2.74 1.78
CA ARG A 276 -13.25 3.11 0.37
C ARG A 276 -14.62 2.63 -0.12
N LEU A 277 -15.00 1.39 0.18
CA LEU A 277 -16.32 0.85 -0.15
C LEU A 277 -17.44 1.74 0.43
N LEU A 278 -17.38 2.08 1.72
CA LEU A 278 -18.37 2.96 2.34
C LEU A 278 -18.47 4.33 1.64
N ARG A 279 -17.33 4.94 1.26
CA ARG A 279 -17.32 6.20 0.50
C ARG A 279 -17.94 6.06 -0.88
N THR A 280 -17.62 5.00 -1.62
CA THR A 280 -18.18 4.72 -2.95
C THR A 280 -19.70 4.63 -2.92
N TRP A 281 -20.25 4.10 -1.82
CA TRP A 281 -21.69 3.94 -1.61
C TRP A 281 -22.33 5.07 -0.79
N GLU A 282 -21.59 6.14 -0.51
CA GLU A 282 -22.04 7.32 0.26
C GLU A 282 -22.58 6.97 1.66
N ILE A 283 -22.02 5.94 2.29
CA ILE A 283 -22.42 5.46 3.61
C ILE A 283 -21.56 6.12 4.68
N GLN A 284 -22.23 6.74 5.65
CA GLN A 284 -21.59 7.39 6.80
C GLN A 284 -22.12 6.81 8.09
N HIS A 285 -21.23 6.20 8.87
CA HIS A 285 -21.53 5.74 10.22
C HIS A 285 -21.31 6.89 11.21
N GLN A 286 -22.28 7.10 12.11
CA GLN A 286 -22.13 8.06 13.20
C GLN A 286 -21.05 7.57 14.19
N PRO A 287 -20.35 8.48 14.89
CA PRO A 287 -19.40 8.10 15.93
C PRO A 287 -20.07 7.19 16.98
N GLY A 288 -19.46 6.04 17.27
CA GLY A 288 -20.00 5.04 18.20
C GLY A 288 -21.11 4.14 17.63
N GLN A 289 -21.58 4.36 16.41
CA GLN A 289 -22.59 3.50 15.77
C GLN A 289 -22.05 2.10 15.48
N VAL A 290 -20.82 2.02 14.96
CA VAL A 290 -20.18 0.75 14.55
C VAL A 290 -18.92 0.54 15.35
N ARG A 291 -18.82 -0.63 15.98
CA ARG A 291 -17.61 -1.08 16.66
C ARG A 291 -16.71 -1.79 15.66
N TYR A 292 -15.51 -1.25 15.46
CA TYR A 292 -14.50 -1.87 14.61
C TYR A 292 -13.52 -2.68 15.47
N ARG A 293 -13.23 -3.91 15.04
CA ARG A 293 -12.30 -4.81 15.74
C ARG A 293 -11.26 -5.40 14.80
N LEU A 294 -10.05 -5.61 15.29
CA LEU A 294 -9.01 -6.40 14.62
C LEU A 294 -8.86 -7.74 15.36
N MET A 295 -9.11 -8.84 14.66
CA MET A 295 -8.90 -10.20 15.16
C MET A 295 -7.54 -10.72 14.70
N VAL A 296 -6.75 -11.28 15.62
CA VAL A 296 -5.42 -11.84 15.34
C VAL A 296 -5.31 -13.25 15.90
N ALA A 297 -4.95 -14.21 15.04
CA ALA A 297 -4.70 -15.61 15.40
C ALA A 297 -3.70 -16.30 14.46
N GLN A 298 -3.28 -17.52 14.81
CA GLN A 298 -2.39 -18.38 13.99
C GLN A 298 -3.05 -19.69 13.58
N LYS A 299 -2.75 -20.18 12.37
CA LYS A 299 -3.09 -21.56 11.97
C LYS A 299 -1.99 -22.56 12.39
N PRO A 300 -2.36 -23.71 12.98
CA PRO A 300 -1.41 -24.80 13.19
C PRO A 300 -0.82 -25.34 11.88
N VAL A 301 0.46 -25.71 11.91
CA VAL A 301 1.21 -26.24 10.74
C VAL A 301 0.92 -27.73 10.54
N TYR A 302 -0.24 -28.16 10.02
CA TYR A 302 -0.41 -29.57 9.57
C TYR A 302 -1.45 -29.78 8.45
N SER A 303 -1.21 -30.84 7.68
CA SER A 303 -1.90 -31.36 6.47
C SER A 303 -3.44 -31.40 6.54
N PRO A 304 -4.16 -31.22 5.40
CA PRO A 304 -5.63 -31.13 5.32
C PRO A 304 -6.39 -32.30 5.97
N ASP A 305 -5.82 -33.51 6.00
CA ASP A 305 -6.51 -34.72 6.45
C ASP A 305 -6.51 -34.95 7.97
N ALA A 306 -5.77 -34.13 8.74
CA ALA A 306 -5.67 -34.28 10.20
C ALA A 306 -6.76 -33.53 10.98
N TRP A 307 -7.66 -32.78 10.33
CA TRP A 307 -8.52 -31.81 10.99
C TRP A 307 -9.87 -32.34 11.48
N ARG A 308 -10.17 -33.63 11.34
CA ARG A 308 -11.28 -34.26 12.09
C ARG A 308 -10.89 -34.51 13.54
N ILE A 309 -10.59 -33.48 14.33
CA ILE A 309 -10.23 -33.61 15.76
C ILE A 309 -11.21 -32.82 16.62
N SER A 310 -12.36 -33.45 16.86
CA SER A 310 -13.41 -33.01 17.78
C SER A 310 -13.04 -33.06 19.28
N ARG A 311 -11.75 -33.03 19.67
CA ARG A 311 -11.35 -33.09 21.10
C ARG A 311 -10.03 -32.35 21.40
N LEU A 312 -10.12 -31.19 22.07
CA LEU A 312 -9.02 -30.44 22.75
C LEU A 312 -7.91 -31.32 23.36
N PRO A 313 -8.21 -32.45 24.04
CA PRO A 313 -7.21 -33.33 24.63
C PRO A 313 -6.13 -33.87 23.67
N ARG A 314 -6.44 -34.06 22.38
CA ARG A 314 -5.45 -34.58 21.41
C ARG A 314 -4.48 -33.49 20.92
N LEU A 315 -4.95 -32.25 20.78
CA LEU A 315 -4.10 -31.09 20.49
C LEU A 315 -3.06 -30.91 21.60
N MET A 316 -3.51 -30.93 22.85
CA MET A 316 -2.64 -30.85 24.04
C MET A 316 -1.60 -31.98 24.07
N LYS A 317 -1.99 -33.21 23.71
CA LYS A 317 -1.08 -34.37 23.65
C LYS A 317 -0.06 -34.28 22.50
N SER A 318 -0.43 -33.72 21.35
CA SER A 318 0.50 -33.54 20.22
C SER A 318 1.54 -32.44 20.48
N LEU A 319 1.15 -31.39 21.21
CA LEU A 319 2.05 -30.30 21.59
C LEU A 319 3.02 -30.71 22.71
N SER A 320 2.62 -31.64 23.59
CA SER A 320 3.54 -32.21 24.57
C SER A 320 4.63 -33.09 23.93
N ILE A 321 4.27 -33.89 22.90
CA ILE A 321 5.23 -34.75 22.18
C ILE A 321 6.31 -33.91 21.47
N ARG A 322 5.92 -32.79 20.85
CA ARG A 322 6.86 -31.88 20.18
C ARG A 322 7.86 -31.20 21.13
N ASN A 323 7.49 -31.02 22.41
CA ASN A 323 8.39 -30.45 23.42
C ASN A 323 9.36 -31.49 24.01
N GLU A 324 9.02 -32.78 23.95
CA GLU A 324 9.93 -33.88 24.28
C GLU A 324 10.96 -34.11 23.17
N GLU A 325 10.53 -34.17 21.90
CA GLU A 325 11.46 -34.30 20.75
C GLU A 325 12.46 -33.13 20.66
N ARG A 326 12.04 -31.92 21.05
CA ARG A 326 12.90 -30.73 21.07
C ARG A 326 13.90 -30.71 22.23
N LYS A 327 13.65 -31.48 23.30
CA LYS A 327 14.62 -31.68 24.38
C LYS A 327 15.74 -32.61 23.92
N ASP A 328 15.39 -33.67 23.21
CA ASP A 328 16.33 -34.65 22.67
C ASP A 328 17.25 -34.02 21.60
N ASP A 329 16.73 -33.13 20.76
CA ASP A 329 17.52 -32.40 19.75
C ASP A 329 18.52 -31.41 20.39
N VAL A 330 18.17 -30.79 21.52
CA VAL A 330 19.05 -29.83 22.22
C VAL A 330 20.15 -30.57 22.98
N GLU A 331 19.84 -31.70 23.62
CA GLU A 331 20.85 -32.58 24.24
C GLU A 331 21.82 -33.16 23.19
N ALA A 332 21.34 -33.55 22.00
CA ALA A 332 22.19 -34.04 20.92
C ALA A 332 23.14 -32.98 20.33
N THR A 333 22.80 -31.69 20.43
CA THR A 333 23.67 -30.58 19.98
C THR A 333 24.69 -30.12 21.02
N ALA A 334 24.50 -30.46 22.30
CA ALA A 334 25.43 -30.09 23.37
C ALA A 334 26.69 -30.99 23.40
N ASP A 335 26.59 -32.23 22.93
CA ASP A 335 27.70 -33.20 22.90
C ASP A 335 28.73 -32.95 21.77
N ALA A 336 28.52 -31.94 20.91
CA ALA A 336 29.37 -31.67 19.75
C ALA A 336 30.31 -30.45 19.90
N ALA A 337 30.40 -29.84 21.08
CA ALA A 337 31.20 -28.64 21.32
C ALA A 337 32.13 -28.78 22.55
N GLU A 338 33.13 -29.67 22.47
CA GLU A 338 34.32 -29.59 23.31
C GLU A 338 35.43 -28.81 22.58
N ASP A 339 35.70 -27.57 23.00
CA ASP A 339 37.05 -27.02 23.24
C ASP A 339 37.01 -25.51 23.54
N GLY A 340 37.44 -25.11 24.76
CA GLY A 340 37.87 -23.72 25.08
C GLY A 340 37.16 -23.03 26.26
N PRO A 341 37.88 -22.25 27.11
CA PRO A 341 37.58 -22.16 28.55
C PRO A 341 36.58 -21.06 28.95
N VAL A 342 35.74 -21.41 29.92
CA VAL A 342 34.81 -20.52 30.64
C VAL A 342 35.52 -19.80 31.80
N PRO A 343 35.19 -18.53 32.05
CA PRO A 343 35.09 -18.05 33.42
C PRO A 343 33.73 -17.39 33.71
N GLY A 344 33.08 -17.85 34.78
CA GLY A 344 32.06 -17.09 35.52
C GLY A 344 30.68 -17.73 35.60
N GLU A 345 30.53 -18.75 36.45
CA GLU A 345 29.23 -19.24 36.90
C GLU A 345 28.48 -18.17 37.70
N GLY A 346 27.37 -17.68 37.12
CA GLY A 346 26.24 -17.10 37.85
C GLY A 346 25.05 -18.03 37.69
N LYS A 347 24.76 -18.83 38.72
CA LYS A 347 23.64 -19.78 38.80
C LYS A 347 22.30 -19.15 38.39
N GLN A 348 21.70 -19.61 37.29
CA GLN A 348 20.25 -19.52 37.10
C GLN A 348 19.60 -20.83 37.57
N GLN A 349 19.04 -20.79 38.79
CA GLN A 349 17.80 -21.52 39.12
C GLN A 349 16.74 -21.09 38.07
N GLY A 350 15.87 -21.92 37.49
CA GLY A 350 15.27 -23.18 37.88
C GLY A 350 13.87 -23.17 37.25
N THR A 351 13.51 -24.24 36.54
CA THR A 351 12.14 -24.63 36.16
C THR A 351 11.23 -23.55 35.52
N ARG A 352 11.27 -23.39 34.19
CA ARG A 352 10.16 -22.76 33.45
C ARG A 352 9.02 -23.77 33.36
N ALA A 353 7.97 -23.55 34.15
CA ALA A 353 6.74 -24.32 34.11
C ALA A 353 6.15 -24.33 32.69
N LEU A 354 5.53 -25.45 32.30
CA LEU A 354 4.76 -25.58 31.06
C LEU A 354 3.68 -24.50 31.01
N GLU A 355 3.87 -23.46 30.18
CA GLU A 355 2.83 -22.46 29.94
C GLU A 355 1.69 -23.09 29.13
N PRO A 356 0.42 -22.92 29.53
CA PRO A 356 -0.72 -23.50 28.84
C PRO A 356 -0.90 -22.90 27.42
N VAL A 357 -1.08 -23.77 26.43
CA VAL A 357 -1.38 -23.38 25.05
C VAL A 357 -2.72 -22.65 25.01
N THR A 358 -2.71 -21.39 24.60
CA THR A 358 -3.92 -20.56 24.51
C THR A 358 -4.66 -20.84 23.20
N VAL A 359 -5.89 -21.34 23.27
CA VAL A 359 -6.78 -21.56 22.11
C VAL A 359 -7.75 -20.38 22.00
N GLY A 360 -7.93 -19.83 20.80
CA GLY A 360 -8.82 -18.69 20.55
C GLY A 360 -8.18 -17.63 19.65
N PHE A 361 -8.53 -16.37 19.88
CA PHE A 361 -8.00 -15.25 19.12
C PHE A 361 -7.89 -14.01 20.01
N TRP A 362 -6.97 -13.11 19.68
CA TRP A 362 -6.99 -11.77 20.24
C TRP A 362 -7.94 -10.89 19.44
N SER A 363 -8.66 -10.01 20.13
CA SER A 363 -9.57 -9.04 19.52
C SER A 363 -9.21 -7.65 20.04
N PHE A 364 -8.75 -6.78 19.15
CA PHE A 364 -8.36 -5.41 19.49
C PHE A 364 -9.44 -4.42 19.06
N PRO A 365 -9.92 -3.55 19.95
CA PRO A 365 -10.83 -2.47 19.57
C PRO A 365 -10.08 -1.44 18.70
N LEU A 366 -10.75 -0.92 17.67
CA LEU A 366 -10.25 0.16 16.83
C LEU A 366 -11.05 1.43 17.12
N ASP A 367 -10.43 2.43 17.76
CA ASP A 367 -11.11 3.68 18.15
C ASP A 367 -11.69 4.43 16.94
N ALA A 368 -12.99 4.72 16.97
CA ALA A 368 -13.67 5.52 15.95
C ALA A 368 -13.06 6.92 15.78
N ASP A 369 -12.60 7.57 16.87
CA ASP A 369 -12.01 8.91 16.82
C ASP A 369 -10.62 8.97 16.17
N ARG A 370 -9.85 7.87 16.21
CA ARG A 370 -8.61 7.74 15.43
C ARG A 370 -8.89 7.42 13.96
N LEU A 371 -10.09 6.89 13.67
CA LEU A 371 -10.54 6.54 12.32
C LEU A 371 -11.26 7.69 11.59
N HIS A 372 -11.79 8.70 12.30
CA HIS A 372 -12.57 9.82 11.75
C HIS A 372 -11.80 11.13 11.46
N ARG A 373 -10.51 11.26 11.80
CA ARG A 373 -9.71 12.46 11.45
C ARG A 373 -9.26 12.47 9.99
N VAL A 374 -10.22 12.49 9.08
CA VAL A 374 -10.10 13.04 7.73
C VAL A 374 -11.37 13.85 7.48
N SER A 375 -11.45 15.05 8.06
CA SER A 375 -12.50 16.03 7.75
C SER A 375 -11.88 17.20 6.99
N LEU A 376 -12.41 17.45 5.80
CA LEU A 376 -12.26 18.71 5.07
C LEU A 376 -13.00 19.83 5.83
N PRO A 377 -12.53 21.08 5.80
CA PRO A 377 -13.25 22.19 6.42
C PRO A 377 -14.53 22.49 5.65
N SER A 378 -15.67 22.47 6.36
CA SER A 378 -16.94 22.97 5.84
C SER A 378 -16.91 24.50 5.85
N PHE A 379 -17.21 25.13 4.73
CA PHE A 379 -17.57 26.54 4.68
C PHE A 379 -18.96 26.67 4.06
N ASN A 380 -19.92 27.11 4.88
CA ASN A 380 -21.11 27.81 4.43
C ASN A 380 -21.65 28.67 5.60
N ASN A 381 -21.47 29.98 5.54
CA ASN A 381 -22.54 30.96 5.27
C ASN A 381 -22.15 32.41 5.58
N MET A 382 -22.87 33.31 4.87
CA MET A 382 -22.96 34.79 4.96
C MET A 382 -21.95 35.58 4.10
N LEU A 383 -22.32 36.49 3.18
CA LEU A 383 -23.58 37.16 2.81
C LEU A 383 -23.45 37.78 1.39
N SER A 384 -24.43 37.52 0.51
CA SER A 384 -25.21 38.40 -0.41
C SER A 384 -24.59 39.56 -1.26
N PRO A 385 -25.29 40.03 -2.33
CA PRO A 385 -24.73 40.49 -3.61
C PRO A 385 -24.60 42.01 -3.76
N SER A 386 -23.71 42.47 -4.65
CA SER A 386 -24.02 43.50 -5.67
C SER A 386 -22.82 43.86 -6.54
N ARG A 387 -23.15 44.29 -7.77
CA ARG A 387 -22.34 45.04 -8.75
C ARG A 387 -21.55 44.23 -9.78
N GLY A 388 -22.30 43.79 -10.79
CA GLY A 388 -21.82 43.82 -12.16
C GLY A 388 -21.56 45.26 -12.63
N ALA A 389 -20.87 45.35 -13.78
CA ALA A 389 -20.40 46.54 -14.49
C ALA A 389 -18.99 47.06 -14.11
N LEU A 390 -17.97 46.21 -14.21
CA LEU A 390 -16.58 46.66 -14.48
C LEU A 390 -15.69 45.60 -15.16
N PHE A 391 -16.26 44.67 -15.91
CA PHE A 391 -15.49 43.61 -16.60
C PHE A 391 -15.62 43.60 -18.13
N LEU A 392 -16.43 44.50 -18.70
CA LEU A 392 -16.64 44.60 -20.16
C LEU A 392 -15.80 45.68 -20.85
N VAL A 393 -15.07 46.51 -20.11
CA VAL A 393 -14.28 47.62 -20.67
C VAL A 393 -12.78 47.28 -20.82
N ILE A 394 -12.25 46.37 -20.02
CA ILE A 394 -10.82 45.98 -20.08
C ILE A 394 -10.56 44.93 -21.19
N ALA A 395 -11.56 44.09 -21.50
CA ALA A 395 -11.45 43.08 -22.55
C ALA A 395 -11.45 43.67 -23.98
N LEU A 396 -11.95 44.90 -24.16
CA LEU A 396 -11.99 45.56 -25.47
C LEU A 396 -10.74 46.40 -25.79
N CYS A 397 -9.94 46.77 -24.78
CA CYS A 397 -8.70 47.53 -25.01
C CYS A 397 -7.47 46.65 -25.29
N LEU A 398 -7.52 45.34 -24.99
CA LEU A 398 -6.42 44.41 -25.27
C LEU A 398 -6.49 43.77 -26.67
N LEU A 399 -7.60 43.96 -27.40
CA LEU A 399 -7.79 43.40 -28.75
C LEU A 399 -7.32 44.33 -29.89
N TRP A 400 -6.77 45.51 -29.59
CA TRP A 400 -6.33 46.50 -30.60
C TRP A 400 -4.90 47.02 -30.35
N GLY A 401 -4.02 46.14 -29.85
CA GLY A 401 -2.63 46.48 -29.51
C GLY A 401 -1.55 45.75 -30.33
N PHE A 402 -1.93 45.04 -31.40
CA PHE A 402 -0.98 44.38 -32.31
C PHE A 402 -1.03 45.05 -33.68
N HIS A 403 -0.18 46.06 -33.91
CA HIS A 403 0.38 46.39 -35.23
C HIS A 403 1.40 47.53 -35.08
N LEU A 404 2.67 47.20 -34.82
CA LEU A 404 3.88 47.75 -35.46
C LEU A 404 5.11 47.40 -34.61
N GLY A 405 5.91 46.47 -35.10
CA GLY A 405 7.18 46.11 -34.47
C GLY A 405 7.85 44.91 -35.15
N ALA A 406 7.62 44.74 -36.45
CA ALA A 406 8.25 43.68 -37.24
C ALA A 406 8.85 44.35 -38.47
N TYR A 407 10.03 44.93 -38.33
CA TYR A 407 10.94 45.20 -39.44
C TYR A 407 12.36 45.32 -38.88
N LEU A 408 13.28 44.54 -39.47
CA LEU A 408 14.74 44.57 -39.38
C LEU A 408 15.42 43.71 -38.28
N ASN A 409 15.59 42.40 -38.54
CA ASN A 409 16.93 41.82 -38.68
C ASN A 409 16.89 40.41 -39.32
N PRO A 410 17.77 40.07 -40.30
CA PRO A 410 17.73 38.81 -41.01
C PRO A 410 18.85 37.86 -40.56
N GLU A 411 18.55 36.90 -39.68
CA GLU A 411 19.30 35.64 -39.56
C GLU A 411 18.30 34.48 -39.40
N THR A 412 17.95 33.93 -40.56
CA THR A 412 17.41 32.59 -40.85
C THR A 412 16.93 31.69 -39.69
N SER A 413 15.61 31.71 -39.52
CA SER A 413 14.66 30.59 -39.33
C SER A 413 15.18 29.21 -38.87
N ASP A 414 15.12 28.99 -37.56
CA ASP A 414 14.64 27.73 -36.98
C ASP A 414 13.53 28.17 -35.99
N THR A 415 12.29 28.22 -36.47
CA THR A 415 11.18 28.83 -35.74
C THR A 415 10.89 28.05 -34.46
N SER A 416 11.27 28.62 -33.33
CA SER A 416 10.95 28.19 -31.97
C SER A 416 9.45 28.39 -31.70
N GLY A 417 8.62 27.47 -32.19
CA GLY A 417 7.27 27.31 -31.65
C GLY A 417 7.35 26.58 -30.31
N SER A 418 6.86 27.18 -29.23
CA SER A 418 6.71 26.46 -27.96
C SER A 418 5.70 25.32 -28.13
N TYR A 419 6.04 24.12 -27.67
CA TYR A 419 5.10 22.98 -27.55
C TYR A 419 3.71 23.37 -27.00
N PHE A 420 3.63 24.34 -26.10
CA PHE A 420 2.38 24.85 -25.53
C PHE A 420 1.55 25.69 -26.51
N ASP A 421 2.18 26.41 -27.44
CA ASP A 421 1.49 27.11 -28.52
C ASP A 421 0.88 26.12 -29.53
N PHE A 422 1.49 24.94 -29.69
CA PHE A 422 0.98 23.88 -30.56
C PHE A 422 -0.22 23.15 -29.94
N LYS A 423 -0.15 22.73 -28.67
CA LYS A 423 -1.27 22.04 -28.00
C LYS A 423 -2.43 22.96 -27.59
N SER A 424 -2.21 24.25 -27.35
CA SER A 424 -3.30 25.19 -27.02
C SER A 424 -4.32 25.39 -28.15
N ARG A 425 -4.02 24.95 -29.38
CA ARG A 425 -4.84 25.17 -30.58
C ARG A 425 -5.66 23.97 -31.06
N GLY A 426 -5.53 22.78 -30.50
CA GLY A 426 -6.31 21.65 -31.01
C GLY A 426 -6.19 20.36 -30.22
N THR A 427 -7.34 19.81 -29.85
CA THR A 427 -7.59 18.52 -29.19
C THR A 427 -7.43 18.50 -27.66
N GLY A 428 -8.54 18.26 -26.95
CA GLY A 428 -8.52 18.01 -25.52
C GLY A 428 -7.73 16.75 -25.22
N SER A 429 -6.53 16.90 -24.64
CA SER A 429 -5.74 15.77 -24.17
C SER A 429 -6.55 14.96 -23.16
N PRO A 430 -6.58 13.62 -23.24
CA PRO A 430 -7.25 12.80 -22.24
C PRO A 430 -6.50 12.79 -20.90
N LEU A 431 -5.23 13.23 -20.88
CA LEU A 431 -4.38 13.17 -19.70
C LEU A 431 -4.87 14.15 -18.63
N SER A 432 -4.71 13.75 -17.36
CA SER A 432 -5.08 14.60 -16.24
C SER A 432 -4.28 15.91 -16.23
N SER A 433 -4.86 16.98 -15.70
CA SER A 433 -4.19 18.29 -15.58
C SER A 433 -2.89 18.24 -14.77
N HIS A 434 -2.74 17.24 -13.90
CA HIS A 434 -1.52 17.02 -13.15
C HIS A 434 -0.34 16.65 -14.04
N VAL A 435 -0.53 15.80 -15.05
CA VAL A 435 0.56 15.40 -15.95
C VAL A 435 1.12 16.62 -16.68
N HIS A 436 0.23 17.48 -17.19
CA HIS A 436 0.60 18.75 -17.81
C HIS A 436 1.33 19.67 -16.84
N THR A 437 0.88 19.74 -15.59
CA THR A 437 1.54 20.55 -14.56
C THR A 437 2.95 20.02 -14.25
N TYR A 438 3.12 18.71 -14.13
CA TYR A 438 4.41 18.08 -13.93
C TYR A 438 5.34 18.33 -15.11
N PHE A 439 4.84 18.11 -16.33
CA PHE A 439 5.59 18.36 -17.56
C PHE A 439 6.03 19.82 -17.65
N GLU A 440 5.16 20.77 -17.35
CA GLU A 440 5.51 22.19 -17.27
C GLU A 440 6.63 22.45 -16.26
N GLN A 441 6.52 21.93 -15.04
CA GLN A 441 7.54 22.18 -14.02
C GLN A 441 8.90 21.54 -14.36
N VAL A 442 8.92 20.38 -15.04
CA VAL A 442 10.14 19.58 -15.21
C VAL A 442 10.76 19.68 -16.61
N PHE A 443 9.94 19.88 -17.66
CA PHE A 443 10.35 19.78 -19.06
C PHE A 443 10.13 21.04 -19.91
N SER A 444 9.42 22.06 -19.41
CA SER A 444 9.25 23.32 -20.16
C SER A 444 10.61 23.95 -20.50
N VAL A 445 10.76 24.57 -21.67
CA VAL A 445 12.03 25.24 -22.05
C VAL A 445 12.21 26.52 -21.24
N GLU A 446 11.15 27.29 -21.11
CA GLU A 446 11.12 28.53 -20.35
C GLU A 446 11.04 28.28 -18.85
N LYS A 447 11.21 29.33 -18.06
CA LYS A 447 11.00 29.25 -16.62
C LYS A 447 9.51 28.92 -16.36
N PRO A 448 9.21 27.84 -15.63
CA PRO A 448 7.83 27.45 -15.40
C PRO A 448 7.12 28.45 -14.48
N GLN A 449 5.79 28.48 -14.55
CA GLN A 449 4.99 29.25 -13.60
C GLN A 449 5.17 28.74 -12.17
N ASP A 450 4.86 29.60 -11.20
CA ASP A 450 4.95 29.25 -9.78
C ASP A 450 3.98 28.11 -9.42
N TYR A 451 4.55 26.95 -9.08
CA TYR A 451 3.82 25.83 -8.49
C TYR A 451 3.69 26.03 -6.98
N LYS A 452 2.53 25.64 -6.42
CA LYS A 452 2.21 25.95 -5.01
C LYS A 452 2.96 25.12 -3.99
N PHE A 453 3.40 23.90 -4.35
CA PHE A 453 4.06 22.95 -3.45
C PHE A 453 3.34 22.79 -2.10
N SER A 454 2.01 22.67 -2.11
CA SER A 454 1.17 22.70 -0.91
C SER A 454 1.48 21.60 0.11
N ALA A 455 1.85 20.40 -0.36
CA ALA A 455 2.19 19.28 0.51
C ALA A 455 3.60 19.42 1.09
N VAL A 456 4.57 19.95 0.32
CA VAL A 456 5.90 20.33 0.86
C VAL A 456 5.75 21.40 1.92
N LYS A 457 4.95 22.45 1.65
CA LYS A 457 4.67 23.50 2.62
C LYS A 457 4.02 22.97 3.89
N ALA A 458 2.98 22.14 3.74
CA ALA A 458 2.31 21.52 4.89
C ALA A 458 3.20 20.53 5.64
N ALA A 459 4.19 19.88 4.99
CA ALA A 459 5.18 19.07 5.67
C ALA A 459 6.15 19.94 6.46
N CYS A 460 6.72 20.97 5.83
CA CYS A 460 7.65 21.91 6.44
C CYS A 460 7.07 22.61 7.68
N GLU A 461 5.83 23.10 7.60
CA GLU A 461 5.12 23.76 8.71
C GLU A 461 4.83 22.82 9.89
N ARG A 462 4.67 21.51 9.62
CA ARG A 462 4.46 20.50 10.66
C ARG A 462 5.76 20.04 11.31
N THR A 463 6.87 20.18 10.61
CA THR A 463 8.19 19.78 11.09
C THR A 463 8.66 20.70 12.21
N GLN A 464 9.22 20.11 13.26
CA GLN A 464 9.86 20.85 14.34
C GLN A 464 11.32 21.12 13.99
N TRP A 465 11.61 22.35 13.57
CA TRP A 465 12.97 22.85 13.31
C TRP A 465 13.62 23.28 14.62
N GLN A 466 14.29 22.35 15.29
CA GLN A 466 14.88 22.59 16.61
C GLN A 466 16.14 23.47 16.49
N GLU A 467 16.31 24.42 17.42
CA GLU A 467 17.49 25.31 17.44
C GLU A 467 18.82 24.54 17.49
N GLN A 468 18.85 23.41 18.19
CA GLN A 468 20.02 22.52 18.25
C GLN A 468 20.39 21.89 16.90
N ASN A 469 19.47 21.87 15.92
CA ASN A 469 19.70 21.37 14.57
C ASN A 469 20.07 22.49 13.57
N ARG A 470 20.18 23.76 14.01
CA ARG A 470 20.41 24.93 13.12
C ARG A 470 21.67 24.84 12.24
N ASN A 471 22.65 24.05 12.66
CA ASN A 471 23.90 23.83 11.94
C ASN A 471 24.03 22.36 11.48
N THR A 472 22.94 21.60 11.48
CA THR A 472 22.94 20.17 11.12
C THR A 472 22.44 20.00 9.70
N TYR A 473 23.25 19.40 8.84
CA TYR A 473 22.99 19.20 7.42
C TYR A 473 23.00 17.72 7.07
N LEU A 474 21.99 17.27 6.33
CA LEU A 474 21.92 15.95 5.76
C LEU A 474 22.73 15.90 4.46
N ARG A 475 23.65 14.95 4.35
CA ARG A 475 24.34 14.58 3.11
C ARG A 475 23.90 13.16 2.73
N CYS A 476 23.11 13.05 1.68
CA CYS A 476 22.67 11.74 1.23
C CYS A 476 23.75 11.04 0.39
N ASP A 477 24.10 9.80 0.76
CA ASP A 477 24.97 8.92 0.00
C ASP A 477 24.16 7.76 -0.63
N GLY A 478 24.84 6.83 -1.31
CA GLY A 478 24.21 5.66 -1.91
C GLY A 478 23.30 5.96 -3.11
N ILE A 479 23.34 7.17 -3.66
CA ILE A 479 22.60 7.55 -4.87
C ILE A 479 23.32 6.98 -6.10
N ASN A 480 22.65 6.08 -6.83
CA ASN A 480 23.23 5.31 -7.92
C ASN A 480 22.19 4.67 -8.85
N ALA A 481 22.65 3.81 -9.77
CA ALA A 481 21.92 3.17 -10.87
C ALA A 481 21.61 4.15 -12.01
N GLY A 482 20.42 4.05 -12.63
CA GLY A 482 20.04 4.89 -13.76
C GLY A 482 19.32 6.18 -13.37
N MET A 483 19.17 7.08 -14.35
CA MET A 483 18.54 8.40 -14.19
C MET A 483 17.29 8.42 -13.30
N THR A 484 16.28 7.57 -13.57
CA THR A 484 15.03 7.59 -12.80
C THR A 484 15.19 7.05 -11.38
N SER A 485 16.16 6.17 -11.16
CA SER A 485 16.54 5.75 -9.80
C SER A 485 17.15 6.92 -9.03
N ILE A 486 18.05 7.68 -9.67
CA ILE A 486 18.65 8.90 -9.13
C ILE A 486 17.56 9.92 -8.78
N ILE A 487 16.60 10.19 -9.67
CA ILE A 487 15.47 11.10 -9.40
C ILE A 487 14.72 10.66 -8.14
N SER A 488 14.39 9.37 -8.01
CA SER A 488 13.73 8.84 -6.82
C SER A 488 14.57 9.05 -5.56
N GLN A 489 15.85 8.73 -5.60
CA GLN A 489 16.76 8.85 -4.45
C GLN A 489 16.99 10.31 -4.04
N VAL A 490 17.04 11.23 -5.00
CA VAL A 490 17.07 12.68 -4.72
C VAL A 490 15.81 13.11 -3.97
N LYS A 491 14.62 12.68 -4.42
CA LYS A 491 13.35 12.98 -3.72
C LYS A 491 13.34 12.42 -2.29
N VAL A 492 13.83 11.20 -2.08
CA VAL A 492 13.97 10.62 -0.73
C VAL A 492 14.85 11.50 0.15
N CYS A 493 15.93 12.05 -0.40
CA CYS A 493 16.82 12.95 0.34
C CYS A 493 16.11 14.23 0.82
N PHE A 494 15.38 14.91 -0.06
CA PHE A 494 14.56 16.07 0.32
C PHE A 494 13.54 15.71 1.40
N LYS A 495 12.89 14.56 1.24
CA LYS A 495 11.89 14.08 2.19
C LYS A 495 12.49 13.85 3.58
N MET A 496 13.62 13.16 3.66
CA MET A 496 14.29 12.88 4.94
C MET A 496 14.67 14.17 5.68
N ALA A 497 15.19 15.17 4.95
CA ALA A 497 15.55 16.46 5.53
C ALA A 497 14.31 17.21 6.08
N ILE A 498 13.21 17.23 5.32
CA ILE A 498 11.94 17.83 5.76
C ILE A 498 11.36 17.09 6.96
N ASP A 499 11.35 15.75 6.96
CA ASP A 499 10.76 14.96 8.06
C ASP A 499 11.50 15.15 9.39
N THR A 500 12.82 15.34 9.33
CA THR A 500 13.71 15.41 10.51
C THR A 500 13.99 16.83 10.98
N GLY A 501 13.66 17.85 10.19
CA GLY A 501 13.91 19.24 10.53
C GLY A 501 15.39 19.57 10.58
N VAL A 502 16.14 19.06 9.60
CA VAL A 502 17.56 19.36 9.37
C VAL A 502 17.74 20.00 8.00
N HIS A 503 18.87 20.66 7.79
CA HIS A 503 19.22 21.29 6.52
C HIS A 503 19.71 20.26 5.50
N LEU A 504 19.84 20.65 4.23
CA LEU A 504 20.20 19.73 3.15
C LEU A 504 21.46 20.18 2.42
N ILE A 505 22.39 19.25 2.22
CA ILE A 505 23.44 19.37 1.21
C ILE A 505 22.94 18.67 -0.04
N LEU A 506 22.88 19.40 -1.16
CA LEU A 506 22.51 18.80 -2.45
C LEU A 506 23.50 17.68 -2.81
N PRO A 507 23.01 16.51 -3.25
CA PRO A 507 23.84 15.34 -3.45
C PRO A 507 24.72 15.45 -4.70
N ASN A 508 25.79 14.65 -4.71
CA ASN A 508 26.61 14.39 -5.89
C ASN A 508 26.31 12.97 -6.39
N MET A 509 26.18 12.81 -7.71
CA MET A 509 25.63 11.60 -8.31
C MET A 509 26.53 11.09 -9.45
N PRO A 510 26.80 9.77 -9.53
CA PRO A 510 27.65 9.22 -10.57
C PRO A 510 26.93 9.25 -11.92
N LEU A 511 27.62 9.67 -12.97
CA LEU A 511 27.17 9.51 -14.35
C LEU A 511 27.54 8.13 -14.87
N ARG A 512 26.55 7.40 -15.40
CA ARG A 512 26.78 6.10 -16.04
C ARG A 512 27.64 6.25 -17.29
N ASP A 513 28.53 5.30 -17.50
CA ASP A 513 29.31 5.21 -18.73
C ASP A 513 28.39 5.02 -19.94
N SER A 514 28.58 5.81 -20.99
CA SER A 514 27.72 5.79 -22.18
C SER A 514 28.13 4.74 -23.21
N ASP A 515 29.37 4.22 -23.13
CA ASP A 515 29.89 3.17 -24.01
C ASP A 515 29.73 1.77 -23.38
N ASP A 516 29.78 1.68 -22.05
CA ASP A 516 29.61 0.44 -21.29
C ASP A 516 28.56 0.60 -20.18
N LEU A 517 27.29 0.36 -20.54
CA LEU A 517 26.13 0.54 -19.65
C LEU A 517 26.17 -0.31 -18.36
N LEU A 518 27.05 -1.31 -18.26
CA LEU A 518 27.27 -2.09 -17.03
C LEU A 518 28.12 -1.33 -16.01
N LYS A 519 28.79 -0.24 -16.41
CA LYS A 519 29.63 0.59 -15.55
C LYS A 519 28.87 1.82 -15.06
N PHE A 520 28.34 1.72 -13.85
CA PHE A 520 27.67 2.82 -13.14
C PHE A 520 28.63 3.81 -12.46
N ASN A 521 29.94 3.68 -12.65
CA ASN A 521 30.96 4.60 -12.12
C ASN A 521 30.92 4.82 -10.59
N LEU A 522 30.42 3.85 -9.82
CA LEU A 522 30.27 3.94 -8.35
C LEU A 522 31.56 4.22 -7.57
N LEU A 523 32.70 3.81 -8.11
CA LEU A 523 34.02 3.99 -7.50
C LEU A 523 34.90 4.98 -8.28
N ASN A 524 34.31 5.71 -9.22
CA ASN A 524 35.01 6.64 -10.10
C ASN A 524 34.66 8.09 -9.72
N ALA A 525 35.44 8.67 -8.81
CA ALA A 525 35.17 10.01 -8.26
C ALA A 525 35.09 11.10 -9.34
N SER A 526 35.82 10.99 -10.47
CA SER A 526 35.77 11.98 -11.55
C SER A 526 34.52 11.90 -12.42
N ALA A 527 33.75 10.81 -12.31
CA ALA A 527 32.47 10.65 -12.97
C ALA A 527 31.28 11.12 -12.11
N TYR A 528 31.52 11.58 -10.88
CA TYR A 528 30.49 12.21 -10.06
C TYR A 528 30.23 13.64 -10.53
N MET A 529 28.96 13.96 -10.66
CA MET A 529 28.46 15.28 -11.02
C MET A 529 27.74 15.90 -9.84
N ASP A 530 27.91 17.21 -9.68
CA ASP A 530 27.15 18.01 -8.73
C ASP A 530 25.68 18.12 -9.17
N TYR A 531 24.80 18.51 -8.25
CA TYR A 531 23.36 18.65 -8.52
C TYR A 531 23.06 19.57 -9.71
N ASP A 532 23.78 20.68 -9.87
CA ASP A 532 23.57 21.67 -10.93
C ASP A 532 23.99 21.18 -12.34
N GLN A 533 24.72 20.07 -12.42
CA GLN A 533 25.05 19.40 -13.67
C GLN A 533 23.96 18.40 -14.09
N TRP A 534 23.23 17.81 -13.12
CA TRP A 534 22.12 16.89 -13.37
C TRP A 534 20.77 17.61 -13.55
N PHE A 535 20.52 18.60 -12.69
CA PHE A 535 19.22 19.23 -12.50
C PHE A 535 19.34 20.75 -12.38
N ASP A 536 18.23 21.44 -12.62
CA ASP A 536 18.10 22.89 -12.49
C ASP A 536 18.15 23.30 -11.01
N HIS A 537 19.33 23.71 -10.58
CA HIS A 537 19.60 24.15 -9.21
C HIS A 537 18.80 25.39 -8.81
N GLU A 538 18.66 26.37 -9.71
CA GLU A 538 17.91 27.60 -9.42
C GLU A 538 16.44 27.30 -9.16
N HIS A 539 15.86 26.35 -9.91
CA HIS A 539 14.48 25.91 -9.73
C HIS A 539 14.24 25.35 -8.32
N VAL A 540 15.14 24.51 -7.82
CA VAL A 540 15.04 23.95 -6.45
C VAL A 540 15.12 25.05 -5.40
N LEU A 541 16.15 25.91 -5.47
CA LEU A 541 16.33 26.97 -4.47
C LEU A 541 15.15 27.94 -4.47
N ALA A 542 14.71 28.36 -5.65
CA ALA A 542 13.56 29.26 -5.78
C ALA A 542 12.30 28.60 -5.23
N SER A 543 12.01 27.35 -5.59
CA SER A 543 10.82 26.63 -5.15
C SER A 543 10.82 26.39 -3.64
N MET A 544 11.94 25.94 -3.08
CA MET A 544 12.07 25.63 -1.66
C MET A 544 12.11 26.87 -0.77
N SER A 545 12.68 28.00 -1.23
CA SER A 545 12.59 29.26 -0.49
C SER A 545 11.15 29.75 -0.30
N ARG A 546 10.22 29.40 -1.21
CA ARG A 546 8.79 29.69 -1.08
C ARG A 546 8.04 28.61 -0.29
N ALA A 547 8.34 27.35 -0.55
CA ALA A 547 7.61 26.21 -0.01
C ALA A 547 8.05 25.81 1.41
N CYS A 548 9.34 25.88 1.71
CA CYS A 548 9.93 25.52 3.00
C CYS A 548 11.09 26.46 3.39
N PRO A 549 10.80 27.73 3.71
CA PRO A 549 11.83 28.74 4.00
C PRO A 549 12.68 28.43 5.25
N GLN A 550 12.24 27.51 6.11
CA GLN A 550 12.98 27.08 7.30
C GLN A 550 14.15 26.14 6.97
N MET A 551 14.14 25.50 5.80
CA MET A 551 15.18 24.58 5.37
C MET A 551 16.25 25.30 4.56
N ASN A 552 17.46 25.42 5.11
CA ASN A 552 18.63 25.82 4.33
C ASN A 552 19.08 24.69 3.39
N ILE A 553 19.36 25.03 2.14
CA ILE A 553 19.86 24.11 1.11
C ILE A 553 21.16 24.69 0.58
N ILE A 554 22.22 23.88 0.60
CA ILE A 554 23.57 24.29 0.17
C ILE A 554 24.13 23.30 -0.84
N GLN A 555 25.13 23.72 -1.62
CA GLN A 555 25.81 22.82 -2.53
C GLN A 555 26.92 22.04 -1.83
N SER A 556 27.22 20.85 -2.35
CA SER A 556 28.31 20.00 -1.86
C SER A 556 29.66 20.73 -1.84
N LYS A 557 29.95 21.52 -2.89
CA LYS A 557 31.20 22.29 -3.03
C LYS A 557 31.39 23.40 -2.00
N ASP A 558 30.32 23.84 -1.33
CA ASP A 558 30.39 24.89 -0.31
C ASP A 558 30.78 24.32 1.07
N VAL A 559 30.70 23.01 1.26
CA VAL A 559 30.97 22.33 2.53
C VAL A 559 32.47 22.20 2.78
N GLY A 560 32.93 22.58 3.99
CA GLY A 560 34.35 22.55 4.34
C GLY A 560 35.13 23.78 3.87
N THR A 561 34.45 24.76 3.27
CA THR A 561 35.01 26.07 2.93
C THR A 561 35.13 26.97 4.19
N PRO A 562 35.92 28.07 4.15
CA PRO A 562 35.95 29.03 5.26
C PRO A 562 34.58 29.63 5.61
N SER A 563 33.66 29.69 4.64
CA SER A 563 32.27 30.13 4.84
C SER A 563 31.38 29.08 5.50
N LEU A 564 31.73 27.79 5.43
CA LEU A 564 31.01 26.70 6.07
C LEU A 564 31.98 25.61 6.56
N PRO A 565 32.75 25.89 7.64
CA PRO A 565 33.66 24.91 8.20
C PRO A 565 32.88 23.73 8.77
N VAL A 566 33.41 22.51 8.63
CA VAL A 566 32.79 21.30 9.19
C VAL A 566 33.32 21.10 10.60
N LEU A 567 32.41 21.04 11.58
CA LEU A 567 32.73 20.71 12.97
C LEU A 567 32.67 19.20 13.20
N ASN A 568 31.62 18.56 12.68
CA ASN A 568 31.38 17.14 12.87
C ASN A 568 30.99 16.52 11.53
N GLU A 569 31.49 15.33 11.26
CA GLU A 569 31.05 14.50 10.15
C GLU A 569 30.69 13.12 10.69
N TRP A 570 29.39 12.84 10.73
CA TRP A 570 28.84 11.61 11.29
C TRP A 570 28.13 10.80 10.22
N LYS A 571 27.99 9.50 10.45
CA LYS A 571 27.29 8.58 9.56
C LYS A 571 26.20 7.84 10.31
N MET A 572 25.02 7.75 9.71
CA MET A 572 23.90 6.96 10.19
C MET A 572 23.70 5.75 9.28
N ASP A 573 23.62 4.58 9.88
CA ASP A 573 23.24 3.36 9.15
C ASP A 573 21.72 3.23 9.12
N ILE A 574 21.11 3.65 8.02
CA ILE A 574 19.66 3.49 7.79
C ILE A 574 19.24 2.01 7.80
N GLY A 575 20.16 1.05 7.63
CA GLY A 575 19.88 -0.37 7.81
C GLY A 575 19.41 -0.76 9.21
N SER A 576 19.77 0.04 10.23
CA SER A 576 19.35 -0.17 11.62
C SER A 576 17.92 0.32 11.93
N ALA A 577 17.30 1.04 10.99
CA ALA A 577 15.96 1.59 11.13
C ALA A 577 14.88 0.51 11.32
N PRO A 578 14.04 0.59 12.36
CA PRO A 578 12.96 -0.37 12.58
C PRO A 578 11.99 -0.50 11.39
N GLY A 579 11.92 -1.67 10.78
CA GLY A 579 11.03 -1.96 9.64
C GLY A 579 11.57 -1.57 8.27
N PHE A 580 12.78 -0.99 8.21
CA PHE A 580 13.47 -0.78 6.94
C PHE A 580 13.99 -2.11 6.38
N ARG A 581 13.78 -2.34 5.08
CA ARG A 581 14.33 -3.49 4.36
C ARG A 581 14.99 -3.01 3.07
N MET A 582 16.32 -3.11 3.06
CA MET A 582 17.14 -2.82 1.89
C MET A 582 16.72 -3.71 0.71
N LEU A 583 16.67 -3.14 -0.51
CA LEU A 583 16.30 -3.81 -1.78
C LEU A 583 14.81 -4.18 -1.99
N SER A 584 13.91 -4.03 -1.00
CA SER A 584 12.46 -4.13 -1.24
C SER A 584 11.77 -2.78 -1.50
N GLY A 585 12.55 -1.69 -1.53
CA GLY A 585 12.11 -0.35 -1.95
C GLY A 585 11.00 0.27 -1.10
N TYR A 586 10.66 -0.25 0.08
CA TYR A 586 9.52 0.26 0.83
C TYR A 586 9.78 1.65 1.38
N PHE A 587 8.79 2.53 1.18
CA PHE A 587 8.72 3.75 1.97
C PHE A 587 8.48 3.41 3.45
N TRP A 588 9.33 3.96 4.31
CA TRP A 588 9.14 3.95 5.75
C TRP A 588 8.24 5.12 6.13
N VAL A 589 6.96 4.85 6.40
CA VAL A 589 6.00 5.85 6.90
C VAL A 589 6.64 6.53 8.10
N GLY A 590 6.86 7.85 8.03
CA GLY A 590 7.82 8.60 8.86
C GLY A 590 7.68 8.55 10.39
N ARG A 591 6.83 7.68 10.94
CA ARG A 591 6.58 7.50 12.37
C ARG A 591 7.39 6.40 13.05
N PRO A 592 8.33 5.72 12.38
CA PRO A 592 9.54 5.39 13.12
C PRO A 592 10.81 6.06 12.56
N PHE A 593 10.80 6.62 11.33
CA PHE A 593 11.96 7.35 10.78
C PHE A 593 12.39 8.50 11.65
N LYS A 594 11.46 9.43 11.94
CA LYS A 594 11.83 10.60 12.73
C LYS A 594 12.31 10.21 14.12
N SER A 595 11.60 9.32 14.81
CA SER A 595 11.95 8.91 16.17
C SER A 595 13.29 8.16 16.23
N TRP A 596 13.55 7.29 15.24
CA TRP A 596 14.85 6.63 15.11
C TRP A 596 15.95 7.65 14.82
N PHE A 597 15.76 8.53 13.84
CA PHE A 597 16.72 9.56 13.48
C PHE A 597 17.04 10.48 14.65
N ASP A 598 16.03 10.93 15.39
CA ASP A 598 16.19 11.76 16.59
C ASP A 598 17.01 11.00 17.67
N SER A 599 16.76 9.70 17.84
CA SER A 599 17.51 8.84 18.77
C SER A 599 18.98 8.67 18.35
N GLU A 600 19.23 8.33 17.08
CA GLU A 600 20.58 8.20 16.53
C GLU A 600 21.35 9.52 16.64
N LEU A 601 20.70 10.64 16.31
CA LEU A 601 21.32 11.96 16.42
C LEU A 601 21.64 12.33 17.88
N ALA A 602 20.78 11.98 18.83
CA ALA A 602 21.04 12.18 20.25
C ALA A 602 22.23 11.35 20.75
N GLN A 603 22.34 10.09 20.30
CA GLN A 603 23.49 9.24 20.62
C GLN A 603 24.79 9.80 20.05
N LEU A 604 24.81 10.20 18.78
CA LEU A 604 25.99 10.81 18.14
C LEU A 604 26.45 12.08 18.87
N ARG A 605 25.51 12.95 19.27
CA ARG A 605 25.80 14.13 20.09
C ARG A 605 26.38 13.76 21.45
N PHE A 606 25.84 12.74 22.11
CA PHE A 606 26.34 12.27 23.39
C PHE A 606 27.78 11.78 23.28
N PHE A 607 28.08 10.88 22.34
CA PHE A 607 29.44 10.36 22.14
C PHE A 607 30.45 11.46 21.79
N SER A 608 30.09 12.39 20.91
CA SER A 608 30.94 13.55 20.59
C SER A 608 31.23 14.41 21.83
N SER A 609 30.24 14.65 22.68
CA SER A 609 30.41 15.44 23.91
C SER A 609 31.32 14.76 24.96
N VAL A 610 31.34 13.42 24.99
CA VAL A 610 32.21 12.65 25.89
C VAL A 610 33.64 12.66 25.38
N SER A 611 33.87 12.38 24.09
CA SER A 611 35.22 12.41 23.49
C SER A 611 35.89 13.79 23.59
N SER A 612 35.11 14.88 23.42
CA SER A 612 35.65 16.24 23.56
C SER A 612 36.06 16.63 25.00
N LYS A 613 35.57 15.92 26.04
CA LYS A 613 35.97 16.17 27.43
C LYS A 613 37.31 15.54 27.79
N ASP A 614 37.68 14.43 27.14
CA ASP A 614 38.96 13.76 27.35
C ASP A 614 40.13 14.54 26.71
N GLU A 615 39.87 15.34 25.67
CA GLU A 615 40.89 16.18 25.00
C GLU A 615 41.12 17.54 25.70
N VAL A 616 40.15 18.06 26.46
CA VAL A 616 40.24 19.39 27.11
C VAL A 616 41.13 19.41 28.37
N GLU A 617 41.61 18.27 28.84
CA GLU A 617 42.67 18.24 29.86
C GLU A 617 44.08 18.54 29.30
N GLN A 618 44.24 18.67 27.97
CA GLN A 618 45.50 19.10 27.35
C GLN A 618 45.25 20.12 26.24
N GLU A 619 45.19 21.41 26.58
CA GLU A 619 45.92 22.51 25.92
C GLU A 619 45.25 23.87 26.14
N ASN A 620 46.06 24.80 26.65
CA ASN A 620 45.79 26.24 26.63
C ASN A 620 45.86 26.75 25.19
N THR A 621 44.73 26.88 24.49
CA THR A 621 44.66 27.62 23.23
C THR A 621 43.70 28.81 23.31
N SER A 622 44.13 29.89 22.67
CA SER A 622 43.60 31.26 22.71
C SER A 622 42.09 31.40 22.46
N GLU A 623 41.46 32.39 23.09
CA GLU A 623 40.03 32.72 22.96
C GLU A 623 39.52 32.94 21.51
N LEU A 624 40.40 33.22 20.54
CA LEU A 624 40.01 33.43 19.15
C LEU A 624 39.63 32.13 18.42
N SER A 625 40.35 31.03 18.67
CA SER A 625 40.11 29.70 18.06
C SER A 625 38.90 28.97 18.66
N ARG A 626 38.53 29.31 19.90
CA ARG A 626 37.34 28.75 20.57
C ARG A 626 36.02 29.27 19.96
N SER A 627 36.02 30.50 19.43
CA SER A 627 34.83 31.13 18.83
C SER A 627 34.42 30.59 17.46
N THR A 628 35.36 29.98 16.72
CA THR A 628 35.13 29.36 15.40
C THR A 628 34.70 27.90 15.50
N ALA A 629 35.13 27.18 16.54
CA ALA A 629 34.76 25.78 16.79
C ALA A 629 33.26 25.62 17.15
N GLU A 630 32.64 26.59 17.82
CA GLU A 630 31.19 26.53 18.15
C GLU A 630 30.25 26.87 16.97
N LYS A 631 30.79 27.22 15.79
CA LYS A 631 29.99 27.69 14.62
C LYS A 631 30.05 26.79 13.38
N GLY A 632 30.77 25.67 13.41
CA GLY A 632 30.88 24.77 12.26
C GLY A 632 29.62 23.93 12.00
N ALA A 633 29.47 23.47 10.75
CA ALA A 633 28.40 22.58 10.32
C ALA A 633 28.62 21.16 10.86
N THR A 634 27.54 20.52 11.31
CA THR A 634 27.47 19.07 11.55
C THR A 634 26.89 18.41 10.31
N VAL A 635 27.68 17.60 9.62
CA VAL A 635 27.28 16.86 8.43
C VAL A 635 26.87 15.45 8.83
N LEU A 636 25.65 15.06 8.50
CA LEU A 636 25.09 13.73 8.72
C LEU A 636 25.00 12.98 7.41
N GLN A 637 25.83 11.96 7.23
CA GLN A 637 25.79 11.08 6.08
C GLN A 637 24.76 9.97 6.29
N ILE A 638 23.85 9.79 5.33
CA ILE A 638 22.84 8.73 5.35
C ILE A 638 22.53 8.23 3.94
N ALA A 639 22.28 6.93 3.79
CA ALA A 639 21.97 6.35 2.49
C ALA A 639 20.55 6.73 2.02
N SER A 640 20.47 7.30 0.81
CA SER A 640 19.20 7.58 0.14
C SER A 640 18.91 6.53 -0.92
N GLN A 641 17.99 5.62 -0.61
CA GLN A 641 17.70 4.44 -1.43
C GLN A 641 16.50 4.65 -2.36
N PHE A 642 16.43 3.83 -3.41
CA PHE A 642 15.32 3.85 -4.37
C PHE A 642 14.00 3.49 -3.67
N LEU A 643 12.91 4.16 -4.06
CA LEU A 643 11.63 4.08 -3.38
C LEU A 643 10.52 3.59 -4.31
N LEU A 644 9.80 2.57 -3.84
CA LEU A 644 8.49 2.14 -4.27
C LEU A 644 7.47 2.58 -3.22
N PHE A 645 6.58 3.49 -3.63
CA PHE A 645 5.58 4.06 -2.74
C PHE A 645 4.41 3.08 -2.57
N ARG A 646 4.15 2.65 -1.33
CA ARG A 646 2.97 1.84 -1.01
C ARG A 646 1.85 2.74 -0.54
N LEU A 647 0.76 2.82 -1.30
CA LEU A 647 -0.44 3.56 -0.86
C LEU A 647 -1.01 3.07 0.47
N THR A 648 -0.91 1.76 0.73
CA THR A 648 -1.42 1.11 1.95
C THR A 648 -0.72 1.62 3.21
N ASP A 649 0.50 2.12 3.07
CA ASP A 649 1.32 2.69 4.13
C ASP A 649 0.99 4.19 4.39
N ASP A 650 0.25 4.87 3.49
CA ASP A 650 -0.17 6.27 3.65
C ASP A 650 -1.70 6.42 3.69
N PRO A 651 -2.35 6.03 4.80
CA PRO A 651 -3.80 6.13 4.95
C PRO A 651 -4.31 7.59 4.93
N THR A 652 -3.40 8.56 5.06
CA THR A 652 -3.73 9.99 5.07
C THR A 652 -3.64 10.64 3.69
N GLY A 653 -3.02 9.97 2.71
CA GLY A 653 -2.68 10.54 1.41
C GLY A 653 -1.67 11.70 1.47
N ARG A 654 -1.02 11.93 2.62
CA ARG A 654 -0.11 13.06 2.81
C ARG A 654 1.28 12.79 2.28
N GLU A 655 1.74 11.56 2.43
CA GLU A 655 3.05 11.12 1.96
C GLU A 655 3.06 11.00 0.44
N VAL A 656 1.96 10.52 -0.17
CA VAL A 656 1.82 10.50 -1.63
C VAL A 656 1.73 11.91 -2.19
N ALA A 657 0.98 12.81 -1.52
CA ALA A 657 0.91 14.21 -1.93
C ALA A 657 2.27 14.91 -1.82
N LEU A 658 3.01 14.66 -0.73
CA LEU A 658 4.37 15.16 -0.55
C LEU A 658 5.31 14.61 -1.63
N TRP A 659 5.23 13.30 -1.91
CA TRP A 659 6.04 12.64 -2.93
C TRP A 659 5.79 13.19 -4.35
N ASN A 660 4.53 13.53 -4.64
CA ASN A 660 4.14 14.16 -5.89
C ASN A 660 4.66 15.60 -5.98
N ASP A 661 4.54 16.40 -4.92
CA ASP A 661 5.12 17.75 -4.90
C ASP A 661 6.64 17.74 -5.03
N LEU A 662 7.34 16.84 -4.31
CA LEU A 662 8.79 16.68 -4.42
C LEU A 662 9.24 16.29 -5.84
N ALA A 663 8.39 15.61 -6.61
CA ALA A 663 8.70 15.28 -8.00
C ALA A 663 8.88 16.54 -8.87
N HIS A 664 8.10 17.60 -8.60
CA HIS A 664 8.18 18.85 -9.36
C HIS A 664 9.44 19.67 -9.05
N LEU A 665 10.20 19.32 -8.00
CA LEU A 665 11.49 19.97 -7.68
C LEU A 665 12.64 19.48 -8.57
N VAL A 666 12.56 18.24 -9.07
CA VAL A 666 13.64 17.60 -9.82
C VAL A 666 13.51 17.95 -11.31
N ARG A 667 13.77 19.21 -11.63
CA ARG A 667 13.73 19.74 -13.00
C ARG A 667 15.05 19.48 -13.72
N PHE A 668 15.01 18.99 -14.96
CA PHE A 668 16.23 18.74 -15.75
C PHE A 668 16.93 20.04 -16.16
N THR A 669 18.23 19.95 -16.44
CA THR A 669 18.99 21.03 -17.08
C THR A 669 18.44 21.38 -18.47
N GLU A 670 18.91 22.49 -19.04
CA GLU A 670 18.32 23.07 -20.25
C GLU A 670 18.33 22.14 -21.48
N THR A 671 19.43 21.40 -21.69
CA THR A 671 19.62 20.59 -22.90
C THR A 671 18.56 19.49 -23.08
N PRO A 672 18.29 18.61 -22.07
CA PRO A 672 17.19 17.64 -22.16
C PRO A 672 15.82 18.28 -22.42
N ARG A 673 15.53 19.44 -21.81
CA ARG A 673 14.25 20.15 -21.97
C ARG A 673 14.07 20.67 -23.40
N LYS A 674 15.10 21.31 -23.95
CA LYS A 674 15.12 21.76 -25.36
C LYS A 674 14.92 20.60 -26.34
N LEU A 675 15.63 19.48 -26.14
CA LEU A 675 15.51 18.30 -26.99
C LEU A 675 14.12 17.66 -26.90
N THR A 676 13.57 17.51 -25.70
CA THR A 676 12.21 17.01 -25.48
C THR A 676 11.19 17.86 -26.26
N ASN A 677 11.30 19.20 -26.17
CA ASN A 677 10.41 20.12 -26.86
C ASN A 677 10.50 19.99 -28.39
N ARG A 678 11.71 19.91 -28.94
CA ARG A 678 11.95 19.70 -30.38
C ARG A 678 11.36 18.39 -30.88
N ILE A 679 11.60 17.29 -30.17
CA ILE A 679 11.06 15.98 -30.54
C ILE A 679 9.53 16.02 -30.52
N LEU A 680 8.93 16.54 -29.45
CA LEU A 680 7.48 16.66 -29.33
C LEU A 680 6.85 17.57 -30.40
N SER A 681 7.54 18.63 -30.85
CA SER A 681 7.01 19.52 -31.91
C SER A 681 6.84 18.84 -33.28
N HIS A 682 7.44 17.66 -33.46
CA HIS A 682 7.30 16.86 -34.67
C HIS A 682 6.31 15.69 -34.51
N ILE A 683 5.60 15.60 -33.38
CA ILE A 683 4.54 14.62 -33.17
C ILE A 683 3.19 15.36 -33.20
N ASP A 684 2.52 15.32 -34.35
CA ASP A 684 1.31 16.09 -34.64
C ASP A 684 -0.01 15.32 -34.47
N ARG A 685 0.07 14.07 -34.00
CA ARG A 685 -1.07 13.17 -33.79
C ARG A 685 -0.97 12.42 -32.45
N PRO A 686 -2.09 11.88 -31.93
CA PRO A 686 -2.05 11.00 -30.75
C PRO A 686 -1.12 9.80 -30.97
N TYR A 687 -0.39 9.44 -29.93
CA TYR A 687 0.57 8.34 -29.95
C TYR A 687 0.52 7.51 -28.67
N PHE A 688 0.86 6.23 -28.79
CA PHE A 688 1.13 5.33 -27.69
C PHE A 688 2.63 5.33 -27.40
N GLY A 689 3.00 5.46 -26.14
CA GLY A 689 4.38 5.40 -25.69
C GLY A 689 4.71 3.99 -25.20
N VAL A 690 5.78 3.40 -25.73
CA VAL A 690 6.27 2.07 -25.30
C VAL A 690 7.69 2.22 -24.78
N HIS A 691 7.91 1.91 -23.51
CA HIS A 691 9.25 1.82 -22.93
C HIS A 691 9.81 0.41 -23.10
N PHE A 692 10.70 0.27 -24.09
CA PHE A 692 11.27 -1.01 -24.51
C PHE A 692 12.67 -1.20 -23.93
N ARG A 693 12.71 -1.81 -22.75
CA ARG A 693 13.91 -1.92 -21.89
C ARG A 693 14.71 -3.17 -22.28
N THR A 694 15.42 -3.10 -23.39
CA THR A 694 16.17 -4.25 -23.96
C THR A 694 17.64 -3.95 -24.27
N GLU A 695 18.17 -2.88 -23.70
CA GLU A 695 19.60 -2.56 -23.77
C GLU A 695 20.45 -3.61 -23.04
N ARG A 696 21.77 -3.58 -23.29
CA ARG A 696 22.71 -4.61 -22.81
C ARG A 696 22.73 -4.82 -21.30
N ASP A 697 22.43 -3.79 -20.52
CA ASP A 697 22.39 -3.81 -19.06
C ASP A 697 21.01 -4.21 -18.48
N ASN A 698 20.08 -4.62 -19.34
CA ASN A 698 18.78 -5.10 -18.92
C ASN A 698 18.89 -6.44 -18.18
N ILE A 699 18.20 -6.53 -17.04
CA ILE A 699 18.12 -7.70 -16.17
C ILE A 699 16.69 -8.21 -15.98
N TRP A 700 15.69 -7.52 -16.54
CA TRP A 700 14.28 -7.71 -16.18
C TRP A 700 13.55 -8.69 -17.09
N SER A 701 13.79 -8.62 -18.40
CA SER A 701 13.08 -9.47 -19.36
C SER A 701 13.91 -9.73 -20.60
N SER A 702 13.74 -10.88 -21.26
CA SER A 702 14.40 -11.09 -22.56
C SER A 702 13.80 -10.16 -23.62
N PHE A 703 14.58 -9.91 -24.67
CA PHE A 703 14.12 -9.15 -25.83
C PHE A 703 12.82 -9.74 -26.41
N GLU A 704 12.80 -11.06 -26.62
CA GLU A 704 11.67 -11.76 -27.23
C GLU A 704 10.41 -11.67 -26.38
N ASN A 705 10.56 -11.82 -25.05
CA ASN A 705 9.43 -11.74 -24.14
C ASN A 705 8.86 -10.32 -24.09
N GLN A 706 9.72 -9.30 -23.92
CA GLN A 706 9.25 -7.92 -23.87
C GLN A 706 8.60 -7.49 -25.20
N LEU A 707 9.20 -7.87 -26.34
CA LEU A 707 8.65 -7.58 -27.66
C LEU A 707 7.24 -8.15 -27.81
N GLN A 708 7.05 -9.41 -27.40
CA GLN A 708 5.75 -10.07 -27.50
C GLN A 708 4.70 -9.35 -26.64
N VAL A 709 4.98 -9.12 -25.36
CA VAL A 709 3.99 -8.52 -24.44
C VAL A 709 3.66 -7.08 -24.82
N ASP A 710 4.66 -6.29 -25.26
CA ASP A 710 4.44 -4.91 -25.72
C ASP A 710 3.49 -4.87 -26.93
N LEU A 711 3.71 -5.74 -27.93
CA LEU A 711 2.84 -5.83 -29.11
C LEU A 711 1.43 -6.32 -28.74
N ASP A 712 1.32 -7.30 -27.84
CA ASP A 712 0.03 -7.82 -27.39
C ASP A 712 -0.77 -6.74 -26.62
N ALA A 713 -0.14 -5.91 -25.79
CA ALA A 713 -0.85 -4.82 -25.14
C ALA A 713 -1.18 -3.66 -26.07
N LEU A 714 -0.34 -3.37 -27.06
CA LEU A 714 -0.69 -2.39 -28.10
C LEU A 714 -2.00 -2.82 -28.77
N ASP A 715 -2.11 -4.08 -29.15
CA ASP A 715 -3.32 -4.64 -29.77
C ASP A 715 -4.52 -4.62 -28.80
N GLN A 716 -4.33 -4.96 -27.52
CA GLN A 716 -5.38 -4.87 -26.50
C GLN A 716 -5.84 -3.42 -26.24
N ALA A 717 -4.90 -2.49 -26.11
CA ALA A 717 -5.18 -1.07 -25.92
C ALA A 717 -5.97 -0.52 -27.12
N TRP A 718 -5.62 -0.94 -28.34
CA TRP A 718 -6.38 -0.57 -29.54
C TRP A 718 -7.77 -1.17 -29.56
N ALA A 719 -7.92 -2.44 -29.19
CA ALA A 719 -9.23 -3.08 -29.13
C ALA A 719 -10.16 -2.39 -28.11
N GLN A 720 -9.60 -1.89 -27.01
CA GLN A 720 -10.38 -1.27 -25.93
C GLN A 720 -10.66 0.22 -26.13
N TYR A 721 -9.70 0.98 -26.67
CA TYR A 721 -9.74 2.44 -26.74
C TYR A 721 -9.75 3.00 -28.16
N GLY A 722 -9.49 2.15 -29.15
CA GLY A 722 -9.52 2.49 -30.56
C GLY A 722 -10.87 2.27 -31.22
N SER A 723 -10.91 2.50 -32.52
CA SER A 723 -12.07 2.24 -33.37
C SER A 723 -11.61 1.77 -34.74
N ALA A 724 -12.28 0.77 -35.32
CA ALA A 724 -11.98 0.30 -36.68
C ALA A 724 -12.14 1.38 -37.77
N ALA A 725 -12.84 2.48 -37.47
CA ALA A 725 -12.97 3.63 -38.36
C ALA A 725 -11.80 4.63 -38.28
N GLN A 726 -10.86 4.42 -37.35
CA GLN A 726 -9.72 5.29 -37.09
C GLN A 726 -8.41 4.59 -37.44
N GLU A 727 -7.41 5.37 -37.85
CA GLU A 727 -6.04 4.87 -38.00
C GLU A 727 -5.44 4.57 -36.62
N LYS A 728 -4.71 3.46 -36.49
CA LYS A 728 -3.97 3.13 -35.26
C LYS A 728 -3.06 4.31 -34.87
N PRO A 729 -2.97 4.68 -33.57
CA PRO A 729 -2.06 5.71 -33.10
C PRO A 729 -0.61 5.40 -33.47
N LEU A 730 0.20 6.44 -33.63
CA LEU A 730 1.65 6.30 -33.77
C LEU A 730 2.21 5.64 -32.50
N VAL A 731 3.20 4.76 -32.63
CA VAL A 731 3.94 4.21 -31.48
C VAL A 731 5.24 4.98 -31.35
N TYR A 732 5.42 5.71 -30.25
CA TYR A 732 6.72 6.25 -29.86
C TYR A 732 7.43 5.21 -28.98
N LEU A 733 8.59 4.73 -29.43
CA LEU A 733 9.39 3.71 -28.75
C LEU A 733 10.58 4.35 -28.02
N ALA A 734 10.58 4.33 -26.69
CA ALA A 734 11.76 4.67 -25.90
C ALA A 734 12.66 3.45 -25.77
N CYS A 735 13.82 3.54 -26.39
CA CYS A 735 14.91 2.59 -26.28
C CYS A 735 16.23 3.32 -26.59
N GLY A 736 17.29 2.96 -25.88
CA GLY A 736 18.64 3.47 -26.11
C GLY A 736 19.40 2.75 -27.22
N ASP A 737 18.88 1.64 -27.75
CA ASP A 737 19.55 0.81 -28.76
C ASP A 737 18.81 0.87 -30.10
N GLU A 738 19.42 1.53 -31.09
CA GLU A 738 18.87 1.69 -32.45
C GLU A 738 18.63 0.36 -33.16
N GLY A 739 19.46 -0.66 -32.90
CA GLY A 739 19.28 -1.99 -33.48
C GLY A 739 18.07 -2.72 -32.92
N GLN A 740 17.77 -2.54 -31.63
CA GLN A 740 16.55 -3.08 -31.00
C GLN A 740 15.30 -2.33 -31.46
N ILE A 741 15.39 -1.00 -31.66
CA ILE A 741 14.32 -0.18 -32.25
C ILE A 741 13.95 -0.70 -33.65
N GLU A 742 14.94 -1.01 -34.49
CA GLU A 742 14.69 -1.50 -35.85
C GLU A 742 13.94 -2.86 -35.84
N LYS A 743 14.34 -3.77 -34.96
CA LYS A 743 13.67 -5.08 -34.83
C LYS A 743 12.25 -4.95 -34.32
N PHE A 744 12.02 -4.12 -33.29
CA PHE A 744 10.67 -3.85 -32.78
C PHE A 744 9.80 -3.25 -33.89
N SER A 745 10.31 -2.25 -34.60
CA SER A 745 9.61 -1.58 -35.70
C SER A 745 9.20 -2.55 -36.81
N ARG A 746 10.08 -3.49 -37.19
CA ARG A 746 9.75 -4.55 -38.16
C ARG A 746 8.63 -5.47 -37.67
N ALA A 747 8.65 -5.89 -36.41
CA ALA A 747 7.62 -6.76 -35.84
C ALA A 747 6.28 -6.03 -35.67
N ALA A 748 6.31 -4.78 -35.21
CA ALA A 748 5.14 -3.92 -35.05
C ALA A 748 4.45 -3.63 -36.40
N ALA A 749 5.23 -3.39 -37.46
CA ALA A 749 4.70 -3.16 -38.80
C ALA A 749 3.90 -4.36 -39.34
N GLN A 750 4.28 -5.60 -38.99
CA GLN A 750 3.52 -6.80 -39.36
C GLN A 750 2.12 -6.85 -38.71
N ARG A 751 1.93 -6.13 -37.60
CA ARG A 751 0.64 -5.98 -36.90
C ARG A 751 -0.07 -4.65 -37.21
N GLY A 752 0.41 -3.92 -38.23
CA GLY A 752 -0.17 -2.64 -38.67
C GLY A 752 0.13 -1.46 -37.76
N TRP A 753 1.18 -1.53 -36.94
CA TRP A 753 1.64 -0.41 -36.11
C TRP A 753 2.75 0.37 -36.82
N THR A 754 2.63 1.70 -36.83
CA THR A 754 3.71 2.61 -37.24
C THR A 754 4.51 2.99 -36.00
N VAL A 755 5.82 2.75 -36.04
CA VAL A 755 6.74 3.02 -34.93
C VAL A 755 7.67 4.17 -35.29
N THR A 756 7.95 5.04 -34.31
CA THR A 756 8.97 6.08 -34.35
C THR A 756 9.77 6.08 -33.04
N SER A 757 10.88 6.81 -33.04
CA SER A 757 11.75 7.01 -31.88
C SER A 757 12.34 8.42 -31.92
N LYS A 758 13.02 8.85 -30.85
CA LYS A 758 13.78 10.11 -30.87
C LYS A 758 14.79 10.17 -32.02
N TYR A 759 15.42 9.04 -32.37
CA TYR A 759 16.39 8.98 -33.46
C TYR A 759 15.71 9.08 -34.82
N ASP A 760 14.56 8.42 -35.00
CA ASP A 760 13.77 8.50 -36.23
C ASP A 760 13.25 9.90 -36.51
N ILE A 761 12.84 10.63 -35.47
CA ILE A 761 12.41 12.03 -35.62
C ILE A 761 13.64 12.91 -35.89
N ALA A 762 14.72 12.74 -35.12
CA ALA A 762 15.88 13.62 -35.21
C ALA A 762 16.72 13.43 -36.48
N LYS A 763 16.62 12.30 -37.19
CA LYS A 763 17.43 12.04 -38.41
C LYS A 763 17.25 13.09 -39.49
N ASP A 764 16.08 13.71 -39.56
CA ASP A 764 15.76 14.78 -40.52
C ASP A 764 16.23 16.17 -40.03
N TYR A 765 16.76 16.26 -38.80
CA TYR A 765 17.23 17.49 -38.15
C TYR A 765 18.66 17.29 -37.60
N PRO A 766 19.70 17.45 -38.44
CA PRO A 766 21.08 17.09 -38.09
C PRO A 766 21.60 17.74 -36.80
N ALA A 767 21.21 18.98 -36.50
CA ALA A 767 21.58 19.66 -35.26
C ALA A 767 20.95 18.98 -34.03
N THR A 768 19.68 18.60 -34.10
CA THR A 768 18.97 17.90 -33.03
C THR A 768 19.54 16.49 -32.85
N LEU A 769 19.79 15.75 -33.93
CA LEU A 769 20.42 14.43 -33.86
C LEU A 769 21.80 14.50 -33.21
N LYS A 770 22.63 15.48 -33.62
CA LYS A 770 23.95 15.69 -33.03
C LYS A 770 23.86 15.93 -31.53
N MET A 771 22.97 16.82 -31.09
CA MET A 771 22.75 17.07 -29.66
C MET A 771 22.31 15.82 -28.89
N ILE A 772 21.46 14.97 -29.47
CA ILE A 772 21.07 13.70 -28.83
C ILE A 772 22.27 12.76 -28.72
N LYS A 773 23.07 12.61 -29.78
CA LYS A 773 24.21 11.67 -29.81
C LYS A 773 25.39 12.11 -28.93
N GLU A 774 25.62 13.41 -28.77
CA GLU A 774 26.68 13.95 -27.90
C GLU A 774 26.30 13.98 -26.42
N MET A 775 25.01 13.86 -26.11
CA MET A 775 24.51 13.87 -24.75
C MET A 775 24.70 12.50 -24.08
N PRO A 776 25.12 12.44 -22.79
CA PRO A 776 25.29 11.17 -22.10
C PRO A 776 24.02 10.33 -22.05
N PHE A 777 24.18 9.00 -21.99
CA PHE A 777 23.09 8.02 -22.10
C PHE A 777 21.90 8.30 -21.15
N ASP A 778 22.17 8.58 -19.87
CA ASP A 778 21.11 8.87 -18.89
C ASP A 778 20.28 10.11 -19.26
N PHE A 779 20.92 11.15 -19.79
CA PHE A 779 20.22 12.37 -20.24
C PHE A 779 19.49 12.15 -21.57
N GLN A 780 19.90 11.20 -22.41
CA GLN A 780 19.07 10.75 -23.55
C GLN A 780 17.77 10.11 -23.05
N GLY A 781 17.83 9.34 -21.96
CA GLY A 781 16.64 8.82 -21.27
C GLY A 781 15.70 9.91 -20.76
N ALA A 782 16.21 11.08 -20.36
CA ALA A 782 15.37 12.21 -19.94
C ALA A 782 14.46 12.70 -21.08
N VAL A 783 14.97 12.72 -22.31
CA VAL A 783 14.18 13.09 -23.50
C VAL A 783 13.04 12.10 -23.72
N ASP A 784 13.34 10.81 -23.66
CA ASP A 784 12.33 9.75 -23.77
C ASP A 784 11.28 9.86 -22.66
N MET A 785 11.70 10.14 -21.42
CA MET A 785 10.79 10.31 -20.28
C MET A 785 9.80 11.45 -20.52
N GLY A 786 10.29 12.60 -21.00
CA GLY A 786 9.45 13.75 -21.36
C GLY A 786 8.42 13.40 -22.43
N VAL A 787 8.85 12.72 -23.51
CA VAL A 787 7.94 12.29 -24.58
C VAL A 787 6.92 11.25 -24.08
N MET A 788 7.32 10.33 -23.20
CA MET A 788 6.43 9.30 -22.65
C MET A 788 5.32 9.87 -21.76
N LEU A 789 5.62 10.92 -20.99
CA LEU A 789 4.62 11.59 -20.15
C LEU A 789 3.45 12.15 -20.97
N GLU A 790 3.71 12.62 -22.17
CA GLU A 790 2.74 13.23 -23.08
C GLU A 790 1.98 12.23 -23.97
N SER A 791 2.33 10.93 -23.87
CA SER A 791 1.67 9.87 -24.65
C SER A 791 0.19 9.70 -24.28
N HIS A 792 -0.63 9.35 -25.26
CA HIS A 792 -2.06 9.07 -25.04
C HIS A 792 -2.26 7.82 -24.19
N PHE A 793 -1.42 6.80 -24.39
CA PHE A 793 -1.37 5.58 -23.60
C PHE A 793 0.09 5.18 -23.41
N PHE A 794 0.48 4.81 -22.21
CA PHE A 794 1.84 4.44 -21.87
C PHE A 794 1.93 2.93 -21.54
N LEU A 795 2.89 2.24 -22.15
CA LEU A 795 3.21 0.83 -21.92
C LEU A 795 4.66 0.73 -21.42
N GLY A 796 4.90 -0.13 -20.42
CA GLY A 796 6.24 -0.38 -19.94
C GLY A 796 6.33 -1.60 -19.02
N ILE A 797 7.49 -1.80 -18.40
CA ILE A 797 7.80 -2.99 -17.59
C ILE A 797 7.86 -2.65 -16.08
N THR A 798 7.32 -3.54 -15.24
CA THR A 798 7.20 -3.36 -13.77
C THR A 798 8.55 -3.18 -13.08
N GLY A 799 9.56 -4.00 -13.39
CA GLY A 799 10.87 -3.94 -12.75
C GLY A 799 11.69 -2.69 -13.06
N SER A 800 11.34 -1.95 -14.13
CA SER A 800 12.09 -0.74 -14.47
C SER A 800 11.63 0.48 -13.65
N ALA A 801 12.59 1.11 -12.98
CA ALA A 801 12.42 2.41 -12.34
C ALA A 801 11.96 3.49 -13.34
N PHE A 802 12.30 3.37 -14.62
CA PHE A 802 11.86 4.30 -15.65
C PHE A 802 10.36 4.20 -15.88
N SER A 803 9.86 2.99 -16.18
CA SER A 803 8.42 2.78 -16.40
C SER A 803 7.63 3.13 -15.15
N SER A 804 8.13 2.74 -13.98
CA SER A 804 7.50 3.04 -12.70
C SER A 804 7.42 4.55 -12.44
N SER A 805 8.47 5.32 -12.78
CA SER A 805 8.46 6.78 -12.63
C SER A 805 7.42 7.42 -13.55
N VAL A 806 7.44 7.10 -14.84
CA VAL A 806 6.46 7.62 -15.81
C VAL A 806 5.03 7.27 -15.39
N ALA A 807 4.78 6.01 -15.00
CA ALA A 807 3.48 5.57 -14.53
C ALA A 807 3.01 6.35 -13.30
N ASN A 808 3.88 6.54 -12.30
CA ASN A 808 3.55 7.28 -11.08
C ASN A 808 3.26 8.77 -11.35
N MET A 809 3.97 9.39 -12.30
CA MET A 809 3.70 10.79 -12.69
C MET A 809 2.40 10.93 -13.49
N ARG A 810 1.99 9.87 -14.20
CA ARG A 810 0.70 9.83 -14.91
C ARG A 810 -0.48 9.54 -13.97
N ASP A 811 -0.24 8.88 -12.84
CA ASP A 811 -1.26 8.53 -11.85
C ASP A 811 -1.09 9.27 -10.49
N THR A 812 -1.85 10.35 -10.31
CA THR A 812 -1.87 11.15 -9.08
C THR A 812 -2.38 10.41 -7.84
N THR A 813 -3.14 9.34 -8.04
CA THR A 813 -3.77 8.62 -6.94
C THR A 813 -2.82 7.65 -6.27
N GLY A 814 -1.61 7.47 -6.83
CA GLY A 814 -0.63 6.49 -6.42
C GLY A 814 -1.10 5.05 -6.60
N ARG A 815 -2.21 4.81 -7.33
CA ARG A 815 -2.87 3.49 -7.54
C ARG A 815 -2.03 2.58 -8.44
N TYR A 816 -0.71 2.65 -8.33
CA TYR A 816 0.15 1.60 -8.82
C TYR A 816 -0.49 0.26 -8.46
N ARG A 817 -0.80 -0.53 -9.52
CA ARG A 817 -1.51 -1.85 -9.60
C ARG A 817 -2.87 -1.88 -10.28
N GLY A 818 -3.28 -0.81 -10.95
CA GLY A 818 -4.28 -0.89 -12.00
C GLY A 818 -3.66 -0.76 -13.38
N SER A 819 -3.61 -1.85 -14.16
CA SER A 819 -3.45 -1.72 -15.61
C SER A 819 -4.66 -0.96 -16.17
N SER A 820 -4.45 0.10 -16.96
CA SER A 820 -5.54 0.72 -17.72
C SER A 820 -6.21 -0.25 -18.70
N LEU A 821 -5.64 -1.42 -18.97
CA LEU A 821 -6.30 -2.50 -19.73
C LEU A 821 -7.26 -3.35 -18.87
N LEU A 822 -7.04 -3.40 -17.55
CA LEU A 822 -7.84 -4.19 -16.62
C LEU A 822 -8.94 -3.38 -15.93
N TYR A 823 -8.77 -2.05 -15.84
CA TYR A 823 -9.69 -1.17 -15.11
C TYR A 823 -10.12 0.01 -15.97
N ALA A 824 -11.44 0.15 -16.21
CA ALA A 824 -12.00 1.21 -17.04
C ALA A 824 -11.95 2.62 -16.39
N ASP A 825 -11.73 2.70 -15.07
CA ASP A 825 -11.67 3.96 -14.31
C ASP A 825 -10.25 4.16 -13.77
N ASP A 826 -9.31 4.40 -14.68
CA ASP A 826 -7.89 4.62 -14.40
C ASP A 826 -7.59 6.09 -14.03
N GLY A 827 -8.60 6.94 -13.84
CA GLY A 827 -8.42 8.38 -13.63
C GLY A 827 -7.72 9.08 -14.79
N ASN A 828 -7.82 8.52 -16.00
CA ASN A 828 -7.07 8.89 -17.20
C ASN A 828 -5.54 8.78 -17.06
N ALA A 829 -5.03 7.91 -16.18
CA ALA A 829 -3.60 7.60 -16.14
C ALA A 829 -3.10 6.95 -17.44
N ARG A 830 -3.97 6.23 -18.16
CA ARG A 830 -3.74 5.58 -19.46
C ARG A 830 -2.37 4.89 -19.50
N THR A 831 -2.15 3.97 -18.56
CA THR A 831 -0.87 3.31 -18.33
C THR A 831 -1.05 1.81 -18.11
N HIS A 832 -0.20 1.00 -18.72
CA HIS A 832 -0.08 -0.42 -18.45
C HIS A 832 1.38 -0.79 -18.21
N LEU A 833 1.64 -1.51 -17.11
CA LEU A 833 2.94 -2.09 -16.82
C LEU A 833 2.86 -3.61 -16.83
N PHE A 834 3.71 -4.26 -17.61
CA PHE A 834 3.81 -5.72 -17.68
C PHE A 834 4.57 -6.28 -16.49
N ASN A 835 4.13 -7.45 -16.02
CA ASN A 835 4.93 -8.27 -15.12
C ASN A 835 6.03 -8.96 -15.92
N ASP A 836 7.26 -8.88 -15.43
CA ASP A 836 8.48 -9.39 -16.05
C ASP A 836 8.95 -10.73 -15.47
N GLY A 837 8.18 -11.34 -14.57
CA GLY A 837 8.50 -12.61 -13.92
C GLY A 837 9.36 -12.44 -12.66
N ASP A 838 10.28 -11.48 -12.65
CA ASP A 838 11.11 -11.12 -11.49
C ASP A 838 10.40 -10.19 -10.49
N ALA A 839 9.30 -9.55 -10.90
CA ALA A 839 8.41 -8.88 -9.97
C ALA A 839 7.76 -9.81 -8.93
N SER A 840 7.96 -11.13 -8.98
CA SER A 840 7.57 -12.02 -7.89
C SER A 840 8.28 -11.71 -6.56
N GLY A 841 9.43 -11.02 -6.58
CA GLY A 841 10.12 -10.48 -5.40
C GLY A 841 9.64 -9.09 -4.95
N TYR A 842 8.95 -8.35 -5.82
CA TYR A 842 8.26 -7.11 -5.48
C TYR A 842 6.83 -7.47 -5.08
N PRO A 843 6.44 -7.37 -3.81
CA PRO A 843 5.33 -8.11 -3.22
C PRO A 843 4.10 -8.10 -4.12
N CYS A 844 3.65 -9.26 -4.62
CA CYS A 844 2.56 -9.42 -5.60
C CYS A 844 1.18 -8.85 -5.19
N CYS A 845 1.08 -8.17 -4.04
CA CYS A 845 -0.11 -7.44 -3.58
C CYS A 845 0.23 -5.99 -3.15
N LEU A 846 0.15 -4.99 -4.04
CA LEU A 846 -0.02 -3.57 -3.71
C LEU A 846 -1.30 -3.08 -4.36
#